data_AF-A0A7H8RET3-F1
#
_entry.id   AF-A0A7H8RET3-F1
#
_cell.length_a   1.000
_cell.length_b   1.000
_cell.length_c   1.000
_cell.angle_alpha   90.00
_cell.angle_beta   90.00
_cell.angle_gamma   90.00
#
_symmetry.space_group_name_H-M   'P 1'
#
loop_
_entity.id
_entity.type
_entity.pdbx_description
1 polymer ?
#
loop_
_entity_poly.entity_id
_entity_poly.type
_entity_poly.pdbx_seq_one_letter_code
_entity_poly.pdbx_strand_id
1 'polypeptide(L)'
;MKFSEWTWSSLILAGFAQAQADSSVVGAFAGEGVPTDDIPANAEGIPGLYQAEPYDSKRLDRGVWKASCDSENTGYECSKAIDGNNATFWETAGNTTYPHFITVDIGSKQNVSGIAMIPRRDGSQNGWIVKHRVFTSTDGNNWGQPVAYGIWYSDDSEKLAVIEPQPVRYVRLESLSGATDSQTTSIADLNIYGANSYNVKNSNLGEWGATIDLPIVPVAAAVEPNNGKVLVWSSWGKDRFGGTPGGVTQTSIWDPKTADVSHRVVTNTHHDMFCPGISMDPRGYIVVTGGNDAERTSIYVPFNDTWIIGADMTTERGYQATTTLSDGRIFAIGGSWSGEVSDSKNGEIYDPIADEWSPLDGALVKPMLTNDATGPYHADNHGWLFAWKNTSIFQAGPSKAMNWYSVEGQGSVSAAGSRLGNSDEMSGNAVMFDASAGRILTFGGSPNYEDSDSVNNAALITLRDPNNSIEIVQAGQNLRYSRVFHTSVVLPDGSVFIAGGQRHGMPFVEDPQYDNRFTPERYIPKDDSFITQQPNSIVRVYHSISLLLPDATVMNGGGGLCANCSTNHYNLQVYTPPYLFTGNGSRATRPEIKSVSSAKIGLGGQISITTGSSVATASLIRYGTTTHTVNTDQRRIPLNLVSAGGNNSYTVSIPDDGGIALPGYWMLFVLDGKGVPSEAATIQITL
;
A
#
# COMPACT_ATOMS: atom_id res chain seq x y z
N MET A 1 -51.38 -24.95 51.55
CA MET A 1 -51.04 -25.49 50.21
C MET A 1 -50.00 -24.59 49.58
N LYS A 2 -48.91 -25.21 49.10
CA LYS A 2 -47.91 -24.77 48.12
C LYS A 2 -47.01 -23.54 48.37
N PHE A 3 -45.76 -23.81 48.02
CA PHE A 3 -44.51 -23.07 47.98
C PHE A 3 -44.44 -21.91 46.96
N SER A 4 -43.67 -20.88 47.34
CA SER A 4 -42.57 -20.14 46.66
C SER A 4 -42.58 -19.72 45.17
N GLU A 5 -41.92 -18.56 44.99
CA GLU A 5 -41.01 -18.11 43.91
C GLU A 5 -41.47 -17.09 42.85
N TRP A 6 -40.55 -16.13 42.65
CA TRP A 6 -40.55 -15.00 41.73
C TRP A 6 -40.20 -15.44 40.30
N THR A 7 -40.79 -14.80 39.29
CA THR A 7 -40.14 -14.57 37.99
C THR A 7 -40.70 -13.31 37.33
N TRP A 8 -39.79 -12.44 36.87
CA TRP A 8 -40.08 -11.27 36.05
C TRP A 8 -40.44 -11.72 34.63
N SER A 9 -41.53 -11.19 34.08
CA SER A 9 -41.96 -11.46 32.69
C SER A 9 -41.64 -10.27 31.79
N SER A 10 -40.87 -10.61 30.77
CA SER A 10 -40.56 -9.98 29.48
C SER A 10 -41.57 -8.98 28.91
N LEU A 11 -41.06 -7.86 28.40
CA LEU A 11 -41.68 -7.05 27.35
C LEU A 11 -40.57 -6.52 26.44
N ILE A 12 -40.23 -7.31 25.41
CA ILE A 12 -39.41 -6.89 24.27
C ILE A 12 -40.37 -6.18 23.31
N LEU A 13 -40.26 -4.86 23.19
CA LEU A 13 -40.82 -4.12 22.05
C LEU A 13 -39.81 -4.21 20.90
N ALA A 14 -40.19 -4.96 19.86
CA ALA A 14 -39.50 -4.98 18.59
C ALA A 14 -39.73 -3.65 17.86
N GLY A 15 -38.71 -2.80 17.83
CA GLY A 15 -38.58 -1.71 16.86
C GLY A 15 -37.78 -2.21 15.67
N PHE A 16 -38.45 -2.83 14.69
CA PHE A 16 -37.86 -3.04 13.37
C PHE A 16 -37.88 -1.69 12.65
N ALA A 17 -36.72 -1.02 12.57
CA ALA A 17 -36.49 0.01 11.57
C ALA A 17 -36.37 -0.70 10.22
N GLN A 18 -37.40 -0.54 9.41
CA GLN A 18 -37.49 -1.07 8.06
C GLN A 18 -36.61 -0.19 7.16
N ALA A 19 -35.35 -0.58 6.95
CA ALA A 19 -34.55 -0.04 5.87
C ALA A 19 -35.26 -0.41 4.56
N GLN A 20 -35.90 0.56 3.91
CA GLN A 20 -36.22 0.44 2.49
C GLN A 20 -34.89 0.50 1.75
N ALA A 21 -34.22 -0.64 1.67
CA ALA A 21 -33.15 -0.83 0.72
C ALA A 21 -33.77 -0.68 -0.67
N ASP A 22 -33.45 0.41 -1.35
CA ASP A 22 -33.75 0.55 -2.77
C ASP A 22 -33.10 -0.64 -3.49
N SER A 23 -33.87 -1.34 -4.31
CA SER A 23 -33.43 -2.57 -4.98
C SER A 23 -32.24 -2.37 -5.93
N SER A 24 -31.91 -1.11 -6.25
CA SER A 24 -30.70 -0.67 -6.95
C SER A 24 -29.44 -0.78 -6.09
N VAL A 25 -29.54 -0.52 -4.78
CA VAL A 25 -28.42 -0.52 -3.81
C VAL A 25 -28.02 -1.94 -3.43
N VAL A 26 -28.98 -2.85 -3.28
CA VAL A 26 -28.70 -4.29 -3.07
C VAL A 26 -28.03 -4.93 -4.29
N GLY A 27 -28.28 -4.40 -5.49
CA GLY A 27 -27.60 -4.81 -6.72
C GLY A 27 -26.14 -4.33 -6.80
N ALA A 28 -25.82 -3.14 -6.26
CA ALA A 28 -24.47 -2.59 -6.27
C ALA A 28 -23.53 -3.29 -5.26
N PHE A 29 -24.00 -3.60 -4.05
CA PHE A 29 -23.26 -4.45 -3.10
C PHE A 29 -23.02 -5.88 -3.64
N ALA A 30 -23.89 -6.35 -4.54
CA ALA A 30 -23.72 -7.63 -5.23
C ALA A 30 -22.74 -7.59 -6.43
N GLY A 31 -22.41 -6.39 -6.92
CA GLY A 31 -21.50 -6.16 -8.06
C GLY A 31 -20.02 -6.37 -7.72
N GLU A 32 -19.60 -5.94 -6.52
CA GLU A 32 -18.22 -6.14 -6.02
C GLU A 32 -17.87 -7.61 -5.75
N GLY A 33 -18.80 -8.56 -5.94
CA GLY A 33 -18.50 -9.99 -5.84
C GLY A 33 -18.00 -10.43 -4.46
N VAL A 34 -18.38 -9.72 -3.38
CA VAL A 34 -18.04 -10.08 -2.00
C VAL A 34 -18.48 -11.52 -1.76
N PRO A 35 -17.56 -12.49 -1.59
CA PRO A 35 -17.98 -13.86 -1.43
C PRO A 35 -18.69 -14.03 -0.07
N THR A 36 -19.70 -14.90 -0.06
CA THR A 36 -20.53 -15.19 1.11
C THR A 36 -19.72 -15.72 2.30
N ASP A 37 -20.20 -15.45 3.52
CA ASP A 37 -19.58 -15.84 4.82
C ASP A 37 -19.28 -17.33 5.03
N ASP A 38 -19.75 -18.20 4.14
CA ASP A 38 -19.41 -19.62 4.19
C ASP A 38 -17.90 -19.79 3.98
N ILE A 39 -17.20 -20.44 4.91
CA ILE A 39 -15.79 -20.80 4.76
C ILE A 39 -15.75 -22.18 4.08
N PRO A 40 -15.62 -22.31 2.75
CA PRO A 40 -15.31 -23.60 2.17
C PRO A 40 -13.97 -24.09 2.75
N ALA A 41 -13.81 -25.40 2.88
CA ALA A 41 -12.47 -25.97 3.05
C ALA A 41 -11.75 -25.90 1.69
N ASN A 42 -10.42 -25.72 1.70
CA ASN A 42 -9.67 -25.82 0.46
C ASN A 42 -9.75 -27.26 -0.13
N ALA A 43 -9.17 -27.47 -1.32
CA ALA A 43 -9.21 -28.78 -2.00
C ALA A 43 -8.65 -29.96 -1.16
N GLU A 44 -7.91 -29.68 -0.09
CA GLU A 44 -7.32 -30.66 0.84
C GLU A 44 -8.13 -30.81 2.15
N GLY A 45 -9.33 -30.21 2.24
CA GLY A 45 -10.17 -30.30 3.43
C GLY A 45 -9.66 -29.47 4.62
N ILE A 46 -8.73 -28.54 4.39
CA ILE A 46 -8.13 -27.68 5.40
C ILE A 46 -9.06 -26.47 5.63
N PRO A 47 -9.60 -26.26 6.85
CA PRO A 47 -10.30 -25.04 7.19
C PRO A 47 -9.32 -23.86 7.36
N GLY A 48 -9.63 -22.72 6.72
CA GLY A 48 -9.02 -21.42 7.04
C GLY A 48 -7.91 -20.92 6.10
N LEU A 49 -7.93 -19.58 5.90
CA LEU A 49 -7.21 -18.70 4.97
C LEU A 49 -7.13 -19.13 3.52
N TYR A 50 -7.82 -18.35 2.71
CA TYR A 50 -7.56 -18.26 1.29
C TYR A 50 -6.58 -17.12 1.08
N GLN A 51 -5.36 -17.48 0.67
CA GLN A 51 -4.33 -16.55 0.25
C GLN A 51 -3.99 -16.84 -1.20
N ALA A 52 -3.43 -15.86 -1.90
CA ALA A 52 -2.93 -16.07 -3.24
C ALA A 52 -1.67 -16.96 -3.21
N GLU A 53 -1.77 -18.11 -3.86
CA GLU A 53 -0.61 -18.97 -4.12
C GLU A 53 0.40 -18.26 -5.04
N PRO A 54 1.70 -18.65 -5.02
CA PRO A 54 2.66 -18.12 -5.96
C PRO A 54 2.19 -18.33 -7.41
N TYR A 55 2.23 -17.27 -8.23
CA TYR A 55 1.76 -17.32 -9.62
C TYR A 55 2.49 -18.39 -10.44
N ASP A 56 1.78 -19.02 -11.38
CA ASP A 56 2.30 -20.04 -12.32
C ASP A 56 3.18 -21.11 -11.63
N SER A 57 2.76 -21.51 -10.43
CA SER A 57 3.49 -22.43 -9.57
C SER A 57 2.65 -23.63 -9.16
N LYS A 58 3.33 -24.66 -8.66
CA LYS A 58 2.70 -25.83 -8.05
C LYS A 58 3.50 -26.29 -6.84
N ARG A 59 2.83 -26.96 -5.90
CA ARG A 59 3.52 -27.69 -4.82
C ARG A 59 4.43 -28.76 -5.43
N LEU A 60 5.68 -28.78 -5.00
CA LEU A 60 6.69 -29.73 -5.45
C LEU A 60 6.47 -31.10 -4.81
N ASP A 61 6.79 -32.17 -5.55
CA ASP A 61 6.73 -33.53 -5.02
C ASP A 61 7.79 -33.74 -3.92
N ARG A 62 7.31 -34.16 -2.75
CA ARG A 62 8.10 -34.39 -1.52
C ARG A 62 8.69 -35.78 -1.41
N GLY A 63 8.41 -36.72 -2.32
CA GLY A 63 8.82 -38.13 -2.20
C GLY A 63 10.33 -38.37 -2.08
N VAL A 64 11.16 -37.40 -2.45
CA VAL A 64 12.64 -37.45 -2.36
C VAL A 64 13.23 -36.51 -1.31
N TRP A 65 12.39 -35.76 -0.59
CA TRP A 65 12.86 -34.72 0.31
C TRP A 65 13.52 -35.28 1.56
N LYS A 66 14.42 -34.47 2.13
CA LYS A 66 15.02 -34.74 3.43
C LYS A 66 14.92 -33.49 4.29
N ALA A 67 14.24 -33.60 5.43
CA ALA A 67 14.18 -32.53 6.42
C ALA A 67 15.23 -32.73 7.51
N SER A 68 15.80 -31.62 7.99
CA SER A 68 16.64 -31.57 9.19
C SER A 68 16.22 -30.38 10.04
N CYS A 69 15.97 -30.62 11.32
CA CYS A 69 15.52 -29.61 12.28
C CYS A 69 16.60 -29.37 13.34
N ASP A 70 16.55 -28.22 14.03
CA ASP A 70 17.47 -27.91 15.13
C ASP A 70 17.29 -28.87 16.32
N SER A 71 16.06 -29.29 16.57
CA SER A 71 15.68 -30.23 17.63
C SER A 71 14.34 -30.90 17.31
N GLU A 72 14.05 -32.01 17.98
CA GLU A 72 12.78 -32.73 17.84
C GLU A 72 12.40 -33.46 19.13
N ASN A 73 11.09 -33.54 19.42
CA ASN A 73 10.53 -34.39 20.48
C ASN A 73 10.24 -35.80 19.95
N THR A 74 10.42 -36.81 20.79
CA THR A 74 10.06 -38.21 20.46
C THR A 74 8.58 -38.32 20.09
N GLY A 75 8.27 -38.91 18.93
CA GLY A 75 6.91 -39.00 18.39
C GLY A 75 6.46 -37.79 17.58
N TYR A 76 7.29 -36.74 17.52
CA TYR A 76 7.10 -35.51 16.74
C TYR A 76 8.36 -35.19 15.92
N GLU A 77 8.93 -36.24 15.30
CA GLU A 77 10.16 -36.16 14.51
C GLU A 77 10.03 -35.16 13.35
N CYS A 78 11.15 -34.53 12.97
CA CYS A 78 11.25 -33.53 11.91
C CYS A 78 10.63 -33.97 10.57
N SER A 79 10.70 -35.28 10.26
CA SER A 79 10.10 -35.86 9.06
C SER A 79 8.58 -35.73 8.99
N LYS A 80 7.89 -35.53 10.12
CA LYS A 80 6.42 -35.38 10.15
C LYS A 80 5.96 -34.07 9.52
N ALA A 81 6.82 -33.04 9.52
CA ALA A 81 6.52 -31.79 8.83
C ALA A 81 6.52 -31.92 7.30
N ILE A 82 6.90 -33.07 6.72
CA ILE A 82 6.95 -33.27 5.26
C ILE A 82 6.35 -34.62 4.85
N ASP A 83 5.52 -35.24 5.67
CA ASP A 83 4.92 -36.56 5.39
C ASP A 83 3.57 -36.49 4.66
N GLY A 84 3.00 -35.29 4.54
CA GLY A 84 1.72 -35.05 3.88
C GLY A 84 0.50 -35.41 4.68
N ASN A 85 0.64 -35.51 5.98
CA ASN A 85 -0.46 -35.77 6.89
C ASN A 85 -0.62 -34.62 7.89
N ASN A 86 -1.66 -33.81 7.69
CA ASN A 86 -1.99 -32.67 8.55
C ASN A 86 -2.38 -33.05 10.00
N ALA A 87 -2.53 -34.35 10.30
CA ALA A 87 -2.79 -34.84 11.65
C ALA A 87 -1.51 -35.18 12.44
N THR A 88 -0.36 -35.32 11.76
CA THR A 88 0.96 -35.44 12.38
C THR A 88 1.67 -34.09 12.33
N PHE A 89 2.66 -33.88 13.20
CA PHE A 89 3.46 -32.66 13.19
C PHE A 89 4.86 -32.90 13.74
N TRP A 90 5.82 -32.11 13.28
CA TRP A 90 7.09 -31.90 13.96
C TRP A 90 6.86 -30.99 15.17
N GLU A 91 7.57 -31.23 16.26
CA GLU A 91 7.67 -30.33 17.41
C GLU A 91 9.11 -30.31 17.91
N THR A 92 9.63 -29.11 18.21
CA THR A 92 10.97 -28.92 18.80
C THR A 92 11.08 -29.58 20.17
N ALA A 93 12.30 -29.88 20.60
CA ALA A 93 12.52 -30.42 21.94
C ALA A 93 12.06 -29.43 23.04
N GLY A 94 11.61 -29.95 24.19
CA GLY A 94 11.33 -29.10 25.34
C GLY A 94 12.60 -28.41 25.89
N ASN A 95 12.43 -27.25 26.53
CA ASN A 95 13.50 -26.43 27.15
C ASN A 95 14.55 -25.87 26.17
N THR A 96 14.25 -25.78 24.88
CA THR A 96 15.00 -24.97 23.92
C THR A 96 14.43 -23.56 23.85
N THR A 97 15.15 -22.64 23.21
CA THR A 97 14.69 -21.26 22.98
C THR A 97 14.84 -20.91 21.51
N TYR A 98 13.99 -19.99 21.04
CA TYR A 98 14.13 -19.41 19.71
C TYR A 98 15.55 -18.88 19.44
N PRO A 99 16.03 -18.92 18.19
CA PRO A 99 15.32 -19.37 16.98
C PRO A 99 15.32 -20.90 16.79
N HIS A 100 14.22 -21.41 16.21
CA HIS A 100 14.09 -22.79 15.73
C HIS A 100 14.10 -22.84 14.20
N PHE A 101 14.54 -23.94 13.60
CA PHE A 101 14.54 -24.04 12.15
C PHE A 101 14.30 -25.46 11.64
N ILE A 102 13.67 -25.52 10.47
CA ILE A 102 13.62 -26.68 9.60
C ILE A 102 14.32 -26.35 8.28
N THR A 103 15.19 -27.24 7.83
CA THR A 103 15.83 -27.18 6.51
C THR A 103 15.38 -28.36 5.67
N VAL A 104 14.93 -28.11 4.45
CA VAL A 104 14.48 -29.12 3.49
C VAL A 104 15.44 -29.16 2.30
N ASP A 105 16.06 -30.31 2.06
CA ASP A 105 16.72 -30.64 0.80
C ASP A 105 15.68 -31.24 -0.15
N ILE A 106 15.34 -30.52 -1.23
CA ILE A 106 14.33 -30.96 -2.21
C ILE A 106 14.91 -31.92 -3.27
N GLY A 107 16.16 -32.37 -3.09
CA GLY A 107 16.84 -33.39 -3.89
C GLY A 107 17.52 -32.87 -5.16
N SER A 108 16.94 -31.87 -5.83
CA SER A 108 17.48 -31.25 -7.05
C SER A 108 17.15 -29.76 -7.10
N LYS A 109 17.80 -29.00 -8.00
CA LYS A 109 17.47 -27.58 -8.18
C LYS A 109 16.07 -27.43 -8.79
N GLN A 110 15.24 -26.58 -8.19
CA GLN A 110 13.90 -26.22 -8.64
C GLN A 110 13.74 -24.70 -8.58
N ASN A 111 12.85 -24.13 -9.39
CA ASN A 111 12.54 -22.69 -9.37
C ASN A 111 11.63 -22.38 -8.18
N VAL A 112 12.17 -22.40 -6.96
CA VAL A 112 11.37 -22.21 -5.74
C VAL A 112 10.75 -20.83 -5.73
N SER A 113 9.43 -20.77 -5.56
CA SER A 113 8.60 -19.55 -5.59
C SER A 113 7.86 -19.28 -4.29
N GLY A 114 7.97 -20.16 -3.30
CA GLY A 114 7.44 -19.91 -1.96
C GLY A 114 7.36 -21.17 -1.12
N ILE A 115 6.87 -21.01 0.11
CA ILE A 115 6.50 -22.09 1.01
C ILE A 115 5.05 -21.91 1.51
N ALA A 116 4.40 -23.01 1.83
CA ALA A 116 3.17 -23.05 2.63
C ALA A 116 3.41 -23.89 3.89
N MET A 117 3.05 -23.35 5.04
CA MET A 117 3.21 -23.98 6.34
C MET A 117 1.84 -24.13 7.00
N ILE A 118 1.50 -25.37 7.36
CA ILE A 118 0.28 -25.72 8.07
C ILE A 118 0.62 -25.88 9.56
N PRO A 119 0.02 -25.07 10.45
CA PRO A 119 0.16 -25.24 11.90
C PRO A 119 -0.46 -26.55 12.39
N ARG A 120 -0.09 -27.00 13.60
CA ARG A 120 -0.76 -28.12 14.28
C ARG A 120 -2.28 -27.88 14.41
N ARG A 121 -3.08 -28.94 14.28
CA ARG A 121 -4.56 -28.91 14.24
C ARG A 121 -5.24 -29.67 15.39
N ASP A 122 -4.50 -29.93 16.47
CA ASP A 122 -5.00 -30.66 17.65
C ASP A 122 -5.65 -29.75 18.72
N GLY A 123 -5.90 -28.49 18.38
CA GLY A 123 -6.49 -27.47 19.26
C GLY A 123 -5.48 -26.75 20.17
N SER A 124 -4.20 -27.15 20.17
CA SER A 124 -3.14 -26.43 20.87
C SER A 124 -2.56 -25.30 20.02
N GLN A 125 -2.29 -24.16 20.66
CA GLN A 125 -1.61 -23.01 20.03
C GLN A 125 -0.09 -23.03 20.25
N ASN A 126 0.41 -23.94 21.09
CA ASN A 126 1.84 -24.06 21.36
C ASN A 126 2.56 -24.53 20.11
N GLY A 127 3.62 -23.82 19.74
CA GLY A 127 4.40 -24.12 18.53
C GLY A 127 3.95 -23.39 17.26
N TRP A 128 2.84 -22.64 17.29
CA TRP A 128 2.46 -21.80 16.14
C TRP A 128 3.52 -20.73 15.89
N ILE A 129 4.02 -20.67 14.65
CA ILE A 129 5.01 -19.71 14.21
C ILE A 129 4.33 -18.36 13.99
N VAL A 130 4.82 -17.32 14.66
CA VAL A 130 4.38 -15.94 14.45
C VAL A 130 5.44 -15.19 13.67
N LYS A 131 6.62 -14.95 14.25
CA LYS A 131 7.71 -14.26 13.55
C LYS A 131 8.65 -15.25 12.87
N HIS A 132 8.99 -15.02 11.61
CA HIS A 132 9.78 -15.97 10.83
C HIS A 132 10.74 -15.32 9.83
N ARG A 133 11.65 -16.16 9.33
CA ARG A 133 12.51 -15.88 8.16
C ARG A 133 12.55 -17.10 7.25
N VAL A 134 12.56 -16.86 5.94
CA VAL A 134 12.73 -17.89 4.92
C VAL A 134 14.04 -17.64 4.19
N PHE A 135 14.84 -18.68 4.03
CA PHE A 135 16.09 -18.66 3.28
C PHE A 135 16.09 -19.74 2.21
N THR A 136 16.87 -19.50 1.16
CA THR A 136 17.09 -20.46 0.07
C THR A 136 18.58 -20.63 -0.19
N SER A 137 18.99 -21.82 -0.60
CA SER A 137 20.39 -22.10 -0.92
C SER A 137 20.54 -23.09 -2.07
N THR A 138 21.65 -22.97 -2.81
CA THR A 138 22.03 -23.94 -3.84
C THR A 138 22.90 -25.07 -3.31
N ASP A 139 23.54 -24.89 -2.14
CA ASP A 139 24.52 -25.81 -1.57
C ASP A 139 24.22 -26.26 -0.12
N GLY A 140 23.20 -25.67 0.52
CA GLY A 140 22.77 -26.00 1.87
C GLY A 140 23.64 -25.38 2.98
N ASN A 141 24.67 -24.62 2.62
CA ASN A 141 25.64 -24.02 3.54
C ASN A 141 25.59 -22.48 3.48
N ASN A 142 25.49 -21.92 2.28
CA ASN A 142 25.45 -20.49 2.04
C ASN A 142 24.00 -20.04 1.82
N TRP A 143 23.45 -19.29 2.78
CA TRP A 143 22.02 -18.91 2.79
C TRP A 143 21.75 -17.46 2.40
N GLY A 144 22.76 -16.59 2.44
CA GLY A 144 22.60 -15.17 2.13
C GLY A 144 21.62 -14.46 3.08
N GLN A 145 20.92 -13.45 2.55
CA GLN A 145 19.86 -12.73 3.25
C GLN A 145 18.52 -13.49 3.13
N PRO A 146 17.58 -13.32 4.08
CA PRO A 146 16.26 -13.92 3.96
C PRO A 146 15.55 -13.42 2.70
N VAL A 147 14.88 -14.34 2.01
CA VAL A 147 14.10 -14.07 0.79
C VAL A 147 12.67 -13.68 1.11
N ALA A 148 12.18 -14.09 2.28
CA ALA A 148 10.98 -13.59 2.93
C ALA A 148 11.18 -13.52 4.45
N TYR A 149 10.51 -12.58 5.11
CA TYR A 149 10.49 -12.46 6.56
C TYR A 149 9.24 -11.69 7.01
N GLY A 150 8.87 -11.79 8.27
CA GLY A 150 7.79 -10.97 8.82
C GLY A 150 7.08 -11.65 9.97
N ILE A 151 5.77 -11.42 10.07
CA ILE A 151 4.91 -12.16 10.99
C ILE A 151 3.67 -12.72 10.29
N TRP A 152 3.30 -13.94 10.63
CA TRP A 152 2.02 -14.53 10.29
C TRP A 152 0.97 -14.27 11.37
N TYR A 153 -0.29 -14.20 10.98
CA TYR A 153 -1.40 -14.08 11.93
C TYR A 153 -1.46 -15.32 12.84
N SER A 154 -1.72 -15.11 14.12
CA SER A 154 -1.71 -16.18 15.14
C SER A 154 -3.02 -16.98 15.14
N ASP A 155 -3.24 -17.78 14.11
CA ASP A 155 -4.33 -18.74 13.99
C ASP A 155 -3.85 -20.08 13.40
N ASP A 156 -4.75 -21.05 13.29
CA ASP A 156 -4.43 -22.39 12.80
C ASP A 156 -4.44 -22.49 11.27
N SER A 157 -4.71 -21.41 10.53
CA SER A 157 -4.79 -21.42 9.07
C SER A 157 -3.45 -21.70 8.37
N GLU A 158 -3.50 -22.09 7.09
CA GLU A 158 -2.28 -22.19 6.28
C GLU A 158 -1.60 -20.83 6.12
N LYS A 159 -0.27 -20.81 6.24
CA LYS A 159 0.55 -19.61 6.12
C LYS A 159 1.46 -19.70 4.91
N LEU A 160 1.52 -18.65 4.11
CA LEU A 160 2.38 -18.59 2.93
C LEU A 160 3.51 -17.58 3.13
N ALA A 161 4.66 -17.89 2.55
CA ALA A 161 5.71 -16.92 2.25
C ALA A 161 6.04 -17.04 0.76
N VAL A 162 5.52 -16.09 -0.03
CA VAL A 162 5.68 -16.05 -1.49
C VAL A 162 6.94 -15.26 -1.85
N ILE A 163 7.77 -15.76 -2.76
CA ILE A 163 9.03 -15.11 -3.13
C ILE A 163 9.17 -15.02 -4.65
N GLU A 164 10.07 -14.13 -5.10
CA GLU A 164 10.53 -14.16 -6.49
C GLU A 164 11.16 -15.52 -6.81
N PRO A 165 10.70 -16.22 -7.88
CA PRO A 165 11.19 -17.54 -8.22
C PRO A 165 12.70 -17.58 -8.45
N GLN A 166 13.37 -18.56 -7.84
CA GLN A 166 14.82 -18.72 -7.97
C GLN A 166 15.27 -20.19 -7.99
N PRO A 167 16.28 -20.55 -8.81
CA PRO A 167 16.73 -21.93 -8.97
C PRO A 167 17.61 -22.39 -7.80
N VAL A 168 17.02 -23.07 -6.83
CA VAL A 168 17.66 -23.49 -5.56
C VAL A 168 17.32 -24.94 -5.22
N ARG A 169 18.06 -25.55 -4.29
CA ARG A 169 17.86 -26.94 -3.84
C ARG A 169 17.43 -27.04 -2.38
N TYR A 170 17.81 -26.05 -1.58
CA TYR A 170 17.57 -26.05 -0.15
C TYR A 170 16.68 -24.88 0.23
N VAL A 171 15.71 -25.14 1.09
CA VAL A 171 14.84 -24.13 1.69
C VAL A 171 14.92 -24.26 3.20
N ARG A 172 15.00 -23.14 3.91
CA ARG A 172 14.99 -23.10 5.38
C ARG A 172 13.92 -22.15 5.86
N LEU A 173 13.06 -22.63 6.75
CA LEU A 173 12.15 -21.82 7.54
C LEU A 173 12.72 -21.71 8.95
N GLU A 174 12.90 -20.49 9.43
CA GLU A 174 13.34 -20.18 10.78
C GLU A 174 12.22 -19.48 11.54
N SER A 175 11.84 -20.04 12.68
CA SER A 175 10.87 -19.49 13.63
C SER A 175 11.62 -18.66 14.67
N LEU A 176 11.23 -17.40 14.83
CA LEU A 176 11.84 -16.43 15.75
C LEU A 176 10.97 -16.17 16.98
N SER A 177 9.66 -16.40 16.87
CA SER A 177 8.71 -16.33 17.98
C SER A 177 7.44 -17.11 17.65
N GLY A 178 6.65 -17.40 18.67
CA GLY A 178 5.38 -18.10 18.51
C GLY A 178 4.21 -17.43 19.22
N ALA A 179 3.03 -18.04 19.08
CA ALA A 179 1.77 -17.50 19.60
C ALA A 179 1.66 -17.50 21.14
N THR A 180 2.47 -18.33 21.80
CA THR A 180 2.47 -18.50 23.26
C THR A 180 3.90 -18.44 23.82
N ASP A 181 4.01 -18.36 25.15
CA ASP A 181 5.30 -18.37 25.86
C ASP A 181 5.99 -19.75 25.88
N SER A 182 5.48 -20.75 25.16
CA SER A 182 5.98 -22.13 25.17
C SER A 182 7.43 -22.28 24.70
N GLN A 183 7.98 -21.30 23.96
CA GLN A 183 9.30 -21.36 23.34
C GLN A 183 9.52 -22.58 22.42
N THR A 184 8.44 -23.24 21.97
CA THR A 184 8.52 -24.36 21.03
C THR A 184 8.07 -23.94 19.64
N THR A 185 8.43 -24.71 18.61
CA THR A 185 7.90 -24.59 17.25
C THR A 185 7.32 -25.93 16.81
N SER A 186 6.19 -25.88 16.10
CA SER A 186 5.55 -27.05 15.53
C SER A 186 5.06 -26.78 14.11
N ILE A 187 5.20 -27.77 13.23
CA ILE A 187 4.68 -27.71 11.85
C ILE A 187 3.99 -29.03 11.53
N ALA A 188 2.72 -28.97 11.14
CA ALA A 188 1.98 -30.14 10.70
C ALA A 188 2.41 -30.56 9.29
N ASP A 189 2.44 -29.61 8.36
CA ASP A 189 2.93 -29.87 7.01
C ASP A 189 3.62 -28.64 6.42
N LEU A 190 4.75 -28.85 5.75
CA LEU A 190 5.53 -27.85 5.05
C LEU A 190 5.60 -28.21 3.58
N ASN A 191 5.02 -27.35 2.76
CA ASN A 191 4.99 -27.45 1.31
C ASN A 191 5.92 -26.38 0.71
N ILE A 192 6.51 -26.69 -0.44
CA ILE A 192 7.40 -25.80 -1.21
C ILE A 192 6.81 -25.68 -2.60
N TYR A 193 6.63 -24.45 -3.08
CA TYR A 193 6.16 -24.17 -4.44
C TYR A 193 7.33 -24.06 -5.40
N GLY A 194 7.15 -24.61 -6.60
CA GLY A 194 8.04 -24.42 -7.74
C GLY A 194 7.30 -23.78 -8.90
N ALA A 195 7.82 -22.67 -9.41
CA ALA A 195 7.32 -21.99 -10.59
C ALA A 195 7.72 -22.71 -11.87
N ASN A 196 6.84 -22.68 -12.88
CA ASN A 196 7.15 -23.23 -14.20
C ASN A 196 8.26 -22.44 -14.91
N SER A 197 8.39 -21.14 -14.59
CA SER A 197 9.42 -20.26 -15.12
C SER A 197 9.94 -19.31 -14.04
N TYR A 198 11.09 -18.67 -14.30
CA TYR A 198 11.60 -17.59 -13.45
C TYR A 198 12.22 -16.50 -14.32
N ASN A 199 12.15 -15.27 -13.84
CA ASN A 199 12.79 -14.14 -14.49
C ASN A 199 14.26 -14.06 -14.06
N VAL A 200 15.17 -14.06 -15.04
CA VAL A 200 16.58 -13.81 -14.74
C VAL A 200 16.71 -12.38 -14.22
N LYS A 201 17.36 -12.22 -13.06
CA LYS A 201 17.59 -10.90 -12.45
C LYS A 201 18.41 -10.02 -13.39
N ASN A 202 17.93 -8.81 -13.66
CA ASN A 202 18.64 -7.79 -14.41
C ASN A 202 18.60 -6.46 -13.65
N SER A 203 19.63 -6.19 -12.86
CA SER A 203 19.70 -5.00 -12.00
C SER A 203 19.69 -3.67 -12.77
N ASN A 204 19.96 -3.67 -14.09
CA ASN A 204 19.79 -2.48 -14.94
C ASN A 204 18.30 -2.07 -15.09
N LEU A 205 17.38 -2.98 -14.76
CA LEU A 205 15.93 -2.77 -14.72
C LEU A 205 15.38 -2.81 -13.27
N GLY A 206 16.28 -2.79 -12.28
CA GLY A 206 15.97 -2.92 -10.86
C GLY A 206 15.81 -4.37 -10.41
N GLU A 207 15.57 -4.57 -9.12
CA GLU A 207 15.40 -5.89 -8.52
C GLU A 207 14.25 -5.90 -7.52
N TRP A 208 13.51 -7.02 -7.49
CA TRP A 208 12.46 -7.28 -6.51
C TRP A 208 12.96 -8.15 -5.36
N GLY A 209 12.42 -7.90 -4.17
CA GLY A 209 12.67 -8.65 -2.95
C GLY A 209 13.42 -7.85 -1.88
N ALA A 210 13.44 -8.31 -0.63
CA ALA A 210 12.73 -9.49 -0.12
C ALA A 210 11.20 -9.30 -0.07
N THR A 211 10.47 -10.39 0.16
CA THR A 211 9.05 -10.32 0.54
C THR A 211 8.93 -10.06 2.04
N ILE A 212 7.98 -9.22 2.43
CA ILE A 212 7.65 -8.94 3.83
C ILE A 212 6.27 -9.55 4.08
N ASP A 213 6.20 -10.60 4.89
CA ASP A 213 4.96 -11.26 5.26
C ASP A 213 4.29 -10.51 6.41
N LEU A 214 2.99 -10.30 6.28
CA LEU A 214 2.17 -9.50 7.19
C LEU A 214 1.06 -10.34 7.82
N PRO A 215 0.55 -9.92 8.99
CA PRO A 215 -0.57 -10.58 9.64
C PRO A 215 -1.94 -10.18 9.03
N ILE A 216 -1.95 -9.20 8.13
CA ILE A 216 -3.14 -8.62 7.48
C ILE A 216 -2.89 -8.44 5.99
N VAL A 217 -3.96 -8.28 5.19
CA VAL A 217 -3.88 -7.79 3.82
C VAL A 217 -3.76 -6.25 3.86
N PRO A 218 -2.61 -5.66 3.46
CA PRO A 218 -2.41 -4.22 3.55
C PRO A 218 -3.08 -3.49 2.38
N VAL A 219 -4.25 -2.87 2.62
CA VAL A 219 -5.01 -2.16 1.57
C VAL A 219 -4.84 -0.65 1.60
N ALA A 220 -4.27 -0.15 2.70
CA ALA A 220 -3.96 1.24 2.90
C ALA A 220 -2.66 1.38 3.70
N ALA A 221 -1.89 2.43 3.44
CA ALA A 221 -0.58 2.61 4.03
C ALA A 221 -0.12 4.07 4.12
N ALA A 222 0.79 4.32 5.05
CA ALA A 222 1.51 5.58 5.18
C ALA A 222 2.96 5.33 5.63
N VAL A 223 3.90 6.15 5.15
CA VAL A 223 5.28 6.15 5.68
C VAL A 223 5.37 7.12 6.85
N GLU A 224 5.83 6.64 8.00
CA GLU A 224 6.08 7.42 9.21
C GLU A 224 7.29 8.37 9.04
N PRO A 225 7.10 9.71 9.01
CA PRO A 225 8.19 10.61 8.67
C PRO A 225 9.34 10.67 9.68
N ASN A 226 9.06 10.34 10.95
CA ASN A 226 9.99 10.43 12.07
C ASN A 226 11.01 9.28 12.14
N ASN A 227 10.66 8.11 11.63
CA ASN A 227 11.49 6.90 11.78
C ASN A 227 11.66 6.11 10.46
N GLY A 228 10.80 6.34 9.46
CA GLY A 228 10.79 5.66 8.17
C GLY A 228 10.08 4.31 8.18
N LYS A 229 9.36 3.98 9.26
CA LYS A 229 8.49 2.81 9.32
C LYS A 229 7.29 2.97 8.39
N VAL A 230 6.66 1.85 8.08
CA VAL A 230 5.50 1.80 7.20
C VAL A 230 4.32 1.27 8.01
N LEU A 231 3.36 2.14 8.26
CA LEU A 231 2.06 1.79 8.80
C LEU A 231 1.19 1.26 7.66
N VAL A 232 0.57 0.11 7.86
CA VAL A 232 -0.43 -0.46 6.96
C VAL A 232 -1.68 -0.87 7.73
N TRP A 233 -2.83 -0.89 7.08
CA TRP A 233 -4.07 -1.36 7.69
C TRP A 233 -4.98 -2.05 6.67
N SER A 234 -5.93 -2.81 7.22
CA SER A 234 -6.99 -3.50 6.48
C SER A 234 -8.36 -2.88 6.82
N SER A 235 -9.17 -3.57 7.63
CA SER A 235 -10.50 -3.20 8.08
C SER A 235 -10.69 -3.77 9.50
N TRP A 236 -11.92 -4.01 9.97
CA TRP A 236 -12.18 -4.74 11.21
C TRP A 236 -11.55 -6.13 11.23
N GLY A 237 -11.50 -6.78 10.07
CA GLY A 237 -10.85 -8.06 9.84
C GLY A 237 -9.48 -7.92 9.19
N LYS A 238 -8.63 -8.93 9.39
CA LYS A 238 -7.30 -9.00 8.76
C LYS A 238 -7.35 -9.21 7.25
N ASP A 239 -8.48 -9.68 6.74
CA ASP A 239 -8.67 -10.12 5.35
C ASP A 239 -10.07 -9.84 4.79
N ARG A 240 -10.89 -9.09 5.52
CA ARG A 240 -12.29 -8.84 5.17
C ARG A 240 -12.73 -7.48 5.65
N PHE A 241 -13.67 -6.91 4.92
CA PHE A 241 -14.32 -5.63 5.26
C PHE A 241 -15.84 -5.75 5.36
N GLY A 242 -16.47 -6.63 4.57
CA GLY A 242 -17.92 -6.85 4.59
C GLY A 242 -18.44 -7.34 5.94
N GLY A 243 -19.70 -7.06 6.24
CA GLY A 243 -20.35 -7.45 7.50
C GLY A 243 -19.72 -6.80 8.74
N THR A 244 -19.07 -5.64 8.59
CA THR A 244 -18.35 -4.97 9.68
C THR A 244 -19.25 -4.68 10.88
N PRO A 245 -18.77 -4.91 12.12
CA PRO A 245 -19.42 -4.41 13.32
C PRO A 245 -19.20 -2.90 13.54
N GLY A 246 -18.37 -2.25 12.71
CA GLY A 246 -17.88 -0.90 12.92
C GLY A 246 -16.85 -0.81 14.05
N GLY A 247 -16.17 0.32 14.14
CA GLY A 247 -15.40 0.71 15.32
C GLY A 247 -14.01 0.09 15.50
N VAL A 248 -13.57 -0.76 14.57
CA VAL A 248 -12.35 -1.57 14.72
C VAL A 248 -11.52 -1.54 13.44
N THR A 249 -10.21 -1.35 13.56
CA THR A 249 -9.27 -1.50 12.45
C THR A 249 -8.07 -2.37 12.84
N GLN A 250 -7.71 -3.34 12.00
CA GLN A 250 -6.44 -4.07 12.11
C GLN A 250 -5.32 -3.26 11.46
N THR A 251 -4.24 -3.04 12.20
CA THR A 251 -3.05 -2.32 11.74
C THR A 251 -1.80 -3.17 11.89
N SER A 252 -0.81 -2.93 11.04
CA SER A 252 0.53 -3.51 11.15
C SER A 252 1.57 -2.43 10.85
N ILE A 253 2.73 -2.51 11.49
CA ILE A 253 3.85 -1.61 11.22
C ILE A 253 5.05 -2.46 10.82
N TRP A 254 5.65 -2.13 9.68
CA TRP A 254 6.93 -2.68 9.24
C TRP A 254 8.04 -1.65 9.43
N ASP A 255 9.16 -2.07 10.02
CA ASP A 255 10.39 -1.28 10.11
C ASP A 255 11.41 -1.77 9.07
N PRO A 256 11.65 -1.01 7.98
CA PRO A 256 12.61 -1.40 6.96
C PRO A 256 14.06 -1.52 7.44
N LYS A 257 14.41 -0.86 8.56
CA LYS A 257 15.78 -0.86 9.09
C LYS A 257 16.08 -2.09 9.91
N THR A 258 15.11 -2.55 10.71
CA THR A 258 15.28 -3.73 11.59
C THR A 258 14.67 -5.00 11.04
N ALA A 259 13.89 -4.90 9.95
CA ALA A 259 13.08 -5.99 9.39
C ALA A 259 12.00 -6.51 10.38
N ASP A 260 11.62 -5.69 11.37
CA ASP A 260 10.56 -6.03 12.31
C ASP A 260 9.18 -5.72 11.73
N VAL A 261 8.22 -6.59 12.05
CA VAL A 261 6.79 -6.37 11.78
C VAL A 261 6.03 -6.52 13.10
N SER A 262 5.10 -5.62 13.35
CA SER A 262 4.18 -5.66 14.50
C SER A 262 2.72 -5.65 14.05
N HIS A 263 1.82 -6.07 14.94
CA HIS A 263 0.37 -6.05 14.74
C HIS A 263 -0.31 -5.31 15.88
N ARG A 264 -1.36 -4.55 15.58
CA ARG A 264 -2.21 -3.88 16.57
C ARG A 264 -3.64 -3.80 16.08
N VAL A 265 -4.59 -4.08 16.98
CA VAL A 265 -6.01 -3.78 16.80
C VAL A 265 -6.28 -2.38 17.35
N VAL A 266 -6.84 -1.50 16.53
CA VAL A 266 -7.22 -0.13 16.89
C VAL A 266 -8.73 -0.09 17.09
N THR A 267 -9.14 0.26 18.31
CA THR A 267 -10.56 0.38 18.68
C THR A 267 -10.86 1.72 19.37
N ASN A 268 -9.84 2.40 19.87
CA ASN A 268 -10.01 3.61 20.67
C ASN A 268 -10.55 4.80 19.87
N THR A 269 -10.48 4.75 18.54
CA THR A 269 -11.06 5.76 17.66
C THR A 269 -12.48 5.46 17.22
N HIS A 270 -13.00 4.26 17.52
CA HIS A 270 -14.31 3.79 17.06
C HIS A 270 -14.47 3.98 15.54
N HIS A 271 -13.44 3.54 14.78
CA HIS A 271 -13.38 3.69 13.34
C HIS A 271 -12.78 2.43 12.68
N ASP A 272 -13.55 1.80 11.82
CA ASP A 272 -13.12 0.87 10.77
C ASP A 272 -12.71 1.67 9.53
N MET A 273 -11.40 1.83 9.37
CA MET A 273 -10.76 2.75 8.43
C MET A 273 -10.55 2.13 7.04
N PHE A 274 -11.35 1.13 6.65
CA PHE A 274 -11.36 0.60 5.29
C PHE A 274 -12.10 1.55 4.34
N CYS A 275 -11.63 1.70 3.09
CA CYS A 275 -12.13 2.67 2.10
C CYS A 275 -12.01 4.18 2.42
N PRO A 276 -10.95 4.67 3.11
CA PRO A 276 -10.93 6.04 3.59
C PRO A 276 -10.37 7.02 2.55
N GLY A 277 -10.58 8.32 2.81
CA GLY A 277 -9.69 9.37 2.33
C GLY A 277 -8.49 9.55 3.28
N ILE A 278 -7.29 9.79 2.75
CA ILE A 278 -6.05 9.90 3.55
C ILE A 278 -5.27 11.17 3.16
N SER A 279 -4.83 11.94 4.16
CA SER A 279 -3.95 13.10 3.96
C SER A 279 -3.05 13.33 5.18
N MET A 280 -1.82 13.78 4.95
CA MET A 280 -0.90 14.17 6.02
C MET A 280 -0.99 15.67 6.31
N ASP A 281 -1.28 16.04 7.55
CA ASP A 281 -1.34 17.44 7.99
C ASP A 281 0.07 18.07 8.16
N PRO A 282 0.18 19.40 8.40
CA PRO A 282 1.49 20.07 8.59
C PRO A 282 2.31 19.57 9.78
N ARG A 283 1.66 18.97 10.79
CA ARG A 283 2.31 18.41 11.99
C ARG A 283 2.86 17.00 11.72
N GLY A 284 2.54 16.41 10.58
CA GLY A 284 2.93 15.06 10.18
C GLY A 284 1.98 14.01 10.70
N TYR A 285 0.75 14.41 11.09
CA TYR A 285 -0.28 13.49 11.51
C TYR A 285 -1.02 12.99 10.28
N ILE A 286 -1.35 11.71 10.26
CA ILE A 286 -2.07 11.10 9.14
C ILE A 286 -3.56 11.14 9.48
N VAL A 287 -4.31 11.94 8.74
CA VAL A 287 -5.75 12.11 8.89
C VAL A 287 -6.46 11.13 7.97
N VAL A 288 -7.24 10.23 8.56
CA VAL A 288 -7.96 9.14 7.90
C VAL A 288 -9.45 9.37 8.10
N THR A 289 -10.20 9.41 7.00
CA THR A 289 -11.58 9.92 6.98
C THR A 289 -12.53 8.92 6.33
N GLY A 290 -13.69 8.72 6.95
CA GLY A 290 -14.77 7.88 6.45
C GLY A 290 -14.34 6.45 6.11
N GLY A 291 -15.05 5.85 5.16
CA GLY A 291 -14.89 4.44 4.83
C GLY A 291 -16.01 3.60 5.43
N ASN A 292 -15.68 2.47 6.06
CA ASN A 292 -16.68 1.58 6.68
C ASN A 292 -17.50 2.31 7.76
N ASP A 293 -16.86 3.12 8.61
CA ASP A 293 -17.57 4.09 9.48
C ASP A 293 -17.55 5.49 8.81
N ALA A 294 -18.52 5.72 7.93
CA ALA A 294 -18.47 6.76 6.90
C ALA A 294 -18.34 8.22 7.38
N GLU A 295 -18.75 8.55 8.61
CA GLU A 295 -18.62 9.91 9.18
C GLU A 295 -17.28 10.15 9.90
N ARG A 296 -16.55 9.09 10.27
CA ARG A 296 -15.51 9.18 11.29
C ARG A 296 -14.23 9.83 10.77
N THR A 297 -13.51 10.51 11.66
CA THR A 297 -12.13 10.94 11.44
C THR A 297 -11.22 10.31 12.50
N SER A 298 -10.14 9.68 12.04
CA SER A 298 -9.07 9.17 12.89
C SER A 298 -7.75 9.81 12.51
N ILE A 299 -6.93 10.12 13.52
CA ILE A 299 -5.65 10.79 13.32
C ILE A 299 -4.57 9.91 13.91
N TYR A 300 -3.65 9.45 13.07
CA TYR A 300 -2.45 8.76 13.51
C TYR A 300 -1.34 9.76 13.81
N VAL A 301 -0.67 9.60 14.94
CA VAL A 301 0.47 10.41 15.40
C VAL A 301 1.74 9.55 15.36
N PRO A 302 2.57 9.64 14.30
CA PRO A 302 3.75 8.78 14.14
C PRO A 302 4.80 8.91 15.26
N PHE A 303 4.87 10.08 15.92
CA PHE A 303 5.92 10.41 16.89
C PHE A 303 5.86 9.61 18.19
N ASN A 304 4.67 9.12 18.55
CA ASN A 304 4.43 8.31 19.75
C ASN A 304 3.59 7.06 19.46
N ASP A 305 3.35 6.75 18.18
CA ASP A 305 2.59 5.60 17.71
C ASP A 305 1.18 5.50 18.34
N THR A 306 0.40 6.58 18.28
CA THR A 306 -0.97 6.62 18.82
C THR A 306 -2.01 7.03 17.79
N TRP A 307 -3.21 6.48 17.91
CA TRP A 307 -4.40 6.92 17.21
C TRP A 307 -5.25 7.81 18.12
N ILE A 308 -5.76 8.92 17.60
CA ILE A 308 -6.69 9.81 18.30
C ILE A 308 -7.96 10.02 17.45
N ILE A 309 -9.06 10.31 18.13
CA ILE A 309 -10.33 10.70 17.50
C ILE A 309 -10.17 12.13 17.00
N GLY A 310 -10.58 12.40 15.76
CA GLY A 310 -10.82 13.75 15.25
C GLY A 310 -12.32 14.02 15.10
N ALA A 311 -12.70 15.25 14.77
CA ALA A 311 -14.09 15.60 14.52
C ALA A 311 -14.69 14.78 13.36
N ASP A 312 -15.94 14.37 13.51
CA ASP A 312 -16.68 13.70 12.44
C ASP A 312 -16.88 14.65 11.25
N MET A 313 -16.82 14.09 10.03
CA MET A 313 -17.14 14.81 8.81
C MET A 313 -18.59 15.29 8.81
N THR A 314 -18.85 16.37 8.09
CA THR A 314 -20.22 16.87 7.90
C THR A 314 -21.02 16.03 6.90
N THR A 315 -20.32 15.34 6.00
CA THR A 315 -20.90 14.39 5.04
C THR A 315 -20.26 13.02 5.24
N GLU A 316 -21.09 11.98 5.33
CA GLU A 316 -20.62 10.59 5.33
C GLU A 316 -19.99 10.22 3.97
N ARG A 317 -18.79 9.64 3.97
CA ARG A 317 -18.04 9.31 2.76
C ARG A 317 -17.31 7.97 2.86
N GLY A 318 -17.10 7.34 1.72
CA GLY A 318 -16.10 6.29 1.51
C GLY A 318 -15.63 6.34 0.07
N TYR A 319 -14.36 6.02 -0.20
CA TYR A 319 -13.69 6.21 -1.50
C TYR A 319 -13.53 7.65 -1.99
N GLN A 320 -13.81 8.63 -1.13
CA GLN A 320 -13.49 10.02 -1.38
C GLN A 320 -11.97 10.23 -1.52
N ALA A 321 -11.59 11.27 -2.24
CA ALA A 321 -10.23 11.78 -2.19
C ALA A 321 -10.13 12.94 -1.21
N THR A 322 -8.99 13.04 -0.52
CA THR A 322 -8.64 14.18 0.33
C THR A 322 -7.29 14.76 -0.08
N THR A 323 -7.05 16.04 0.18
CA THR A 323 -5.72 16.66 -0.03
C THR A 323 -5.45 17.75 0.99
N THR A 324 -4.23 17.76 1.54
CA THR A 324 -3.71 18.87 2.37
C THR A 324 -3.41 20.09 1.50
N LEU A 325 -3.90 21.26 1.91
CA LEU A 325 -3.82 22.53 1.19
C LEU A 325 -2.56 23.34 1.53
N SER A 326 -2.35 24.42 0.77
CA SER A 326 -1.21 25.34 0.97
C SER A 326 -1.20 26.03 2.33
N ASP A 327 -2.33 26.07 3.04
CA ASP A 327 -2.50 26.61 4.38
C ASP A 327 -2.61 25.52 5.47
N GLY A 328 -2.42 24.25 5.09
CA GLY A 328 -2.43 23.11 6.01
C GLY A 328 -3.79 22.52 6.35
N ARG A 329 -4.90 23.12 5.91
CA ARG A 329 -6.24 22.50 6.02
C ARG A 329 -6.37 21.33 5.04
N ILE A 330 -7.36 20.46 5.22
CA ILE A 330 -7.56 19.27 4.37
C ILE A 330 -8.91 19.36 3.68
N PHE A 331 -8.92 19.31 2.35
CA PHE A 331 -10.13 19.31 1.54
C PHE A 331 -10.58 17.87 1.24
N ALA A 332 -11.88 17.60 1.31
CA ALA A 332 -12.51 16.33 0.94
C ALA A 332 -13.67 16.56 -0.05
N ILE A 333 -13.88 15.67 -1.02
CA ILE A 333 -15.01 15.73 -1.96
C ILE A 333 -15.34 14.34 -2.53
N GLY A 334 -16.61 14.10 -2.88
CA GLY A 334 -17.10 12.82 -3.40
C GLY A 334 -17.16 11.71 -2.34
N GLY A 335 -17.12 10.46 -2.80
CA GLY A 335 -17.06 9.26 -1.98
C GLY A 335 -18.41 8.65 -1.65
N SER A 336 -19.08 8.10 -2.65
CA SER A 336 -20.39 7.44 -2.53
C SER A 336 -20.31 5.93 -2.30
N TRP A 337 -19.14 5.38 -2.01
CA TRP A 337 -18.99 3.95 -1.69
C TRP A 337 -19.68 3.54 -0.37
N SER A 338 -19.67 4.42 0.63
CA SER A 338 -20.40 4.26 1.89
C SER A 338 -21.17 5.53 2.28
N GLY A 339 -22.04 5.42 3.29
CA GLY A 339 -23.05 6.43 3.58
C GLY A 339 -24.15 6.48 2.52
N GLU A 340 -24.83 7.62 2.39
CA GLU A 340 -25.82 7.83 1.32
C GLU A 340 -25.14 7.85 -0.06
N VAL A 341 -25.64 7.07 -1.03
CA VAL A 341 -25.18 7.17 -2.43
C VAL A 341 -25.76 8.43 -3.08
N SER A 342 -24.93 9.38 -3.51
CA SER A 342 -25.40 10.69 -3.95
C SER A 342 -24.48 11.35 -4.99
N ASP A 343 -25.05 12.07 -5.96
CA ASP A 343 -24.30 12.88 -6.92
C ASP A 343 -23.97 14.29 -6.39
N SER A 344 -24.18 14.50 -5.09
CA SER A 344 -24.17 15.81 -4.43
C SER A 344 -23.33 15.83 -3.14
N LYS A 345 -22.40 14.89 -2.96
CA LYS A 345 -21.37 14.92 -1.88
C LYS A 345 -20.30 15.98 -2.14
N ASN A 346 -20.71 17.25 -2.09
CA ASN A 346 -19.89 18.43 -2.35
C ASN A 346 -18.69 18.54 -1.39
N GLY A 347 -17.81 19.50 -1.65
CA GLY A 347 -16.62 19.68 -0.85
C GLY A 347 -16.89 20.01 0.62
N GLU A 348 -15.96 19.62 1.49
CA GLU A 348 -15.85 20.11 2.85
C GLU A 348 -14.36 20.28 3.22
N ILE A 349 -14.09 21.05 4.26
CA ILE A 349 -12.72 21.38 4.69
C ILE A 349 -12.55 21.08 6.17
N TYR A 350 -11.45 20.40 6.51
CA TYR A 350 -11.01 20.16 7.87
C TYR A 350 -9.91 21.13 8.29
N ASP A 351 -10.10 21.77 9.43
CA ASP A 351 -9.05 22.52 10.11
C ASP A 351 -8.40 21.64 11.19
N PRO A 352 -7.15 21.17 11.00
CA PRO A 352 -6.48 20.30 11.97
C PRO A 352 -6.07 20.98 13.28
N ILE A 353 -6.12 22.32 13.35
CA ILE A 353 -5.85 23.08 14.57
C ILE A 353 -7.12 23.25 15.39
N ALA A 354 -8.24 23.60 14.73
CA ALA A 354 -9.54 23.70 15.39
C ALA A 354 -10.18 22.34 15.68
N ASP A 355 -9.77 21.30 14.95
CA ASP A 355 -10.42 19.99 14.91
C ASP A 355 -11.90 20.12 14.54
N GLU A 356 -12.16 20.71 13.36
CA GLU A 356 -13.51 21.01 12.88
C GLU A 356 -13.62 20.80 11.36
N TRP A 357 -14.72 20.20 10.92
CA TRP A 357 -15.13 20.12 9.52
C TRP A 357 -16.16 21.21 9.20
N SER A 358 -16.01 21.86 8.05
CA SER A 358 -16.95 22.87 7.54
C SER A 358 -17.37 22.54 6.11
N PRO A 359 -18.68 22.59 5.79
CA PRO A 359 -19.16 22.32 4.44
C PRO A 359 -18.75 23.44 3.48
N LEU A 360 -18.54 23.08 2.22
CA LEU A 360 -18.27 23.98 1.11
C LEU A 360 -19.31 23.77 0.00
N ASP A 361 -20.54 24.25 0.23
CA ASP A 361 -21.69 24.05 -0.66
C ASP A 361 -21.47 24.53 -2.12
N GLY A 362 -20.54 25.46 -2.35
CA GLY A 362 -20.17 25.92 -3.69
C GLY A 362 -19.10 25.07 -4.37
N ALA A 363 -18.37 24.23 -3.64
CA ALA A 363 -17.41 23.26 -4.20
C ALA A 363 -18.15 22.01 -4.70
N LEU A 364 -18.92 22.17 -5.78
CA LEU A 364 -19.84 21.15 -6.28
C LEU A 364 -19.09 19.92 -6.83
N VAL A 365 -19.52 18.71 -6.46
CA VAL A 365 -18.91 17.45 -6.96
C VAL A 365 -19.31 17.11 -8.39
N LYS A 366 -20.49 17.57 -8.83
CA LYS A 366 -21.07 17.25 -10.13
C LYS A 366 -20.12 17.39 -11.35
N PRO A 367 -19.28 18.44 -11.45
CA PRO A 367 -18.36 18.59 -12.57
C PRO A 367 -17.20 17.59 -12.63
N MET A 368 -16.90 16.88 -11.53
CA MET A 368 -15.85 15.85 -11.50
C MET A 368 -16.37 14.43 -11.68
N LEU A 369 -17.68 14.23 -11.79
CA LEU A 369 -18.27 12.90 -11.94
C LEU A 369 -17.81 12.23 -13.24
N THR A 370 -17.45 10.95 -13.17
CA THR A 370 -17.30 10.10 -14.34
C THR A 370 -18.67 9.67 -14.87
N ASN A 371 -18.72 9.13 -16.09
CA ASN A 371 -19.89 8.46 -16.63
C ASN A 371 -19.83 6.95 -16.37
N ASP A 372 -19.63 6.56 -15.10
CA ASP A 372 -19.58 5.15 -14.68
C ASP A 372 -20.95 4.48 -14.86
N ALA A 373 -20.93 3.21 -15.30
CA ALA A 373 -22.13 2.40 -15.48
C ALA A 373 -22.93 2.17 -14.18
N THR A 374 -22.29 2.21 -13.00
CA THR A 374 -22.97 2.09 -11.70
C THR A 374 -23.46 3.43 -11.16
N GLY A 375 -23.27 4.53 -11.91
CA GLY A 375 -23.74 5.86 -11.55
C GLY A 375 -22.98 6.45 -10.36
N PRO A 376 -23.65 7.24 -9.49
CA PRO A 376 -23.00 7.98 -8.41
C PRO A 376 -22.16 7.12 -7.47
N TYR A 377 -22.50 5.83 -7.29
CA TYR A 377 -21.75 4.90 -6.44
C TYR A 377 -20.25 4.84 -6.76
N HIS A 378 -19.90 4.91 -8.04
CA HIS A 378 -18.50 4.98 -8.49
C HIS A 378 -18.11 6.32 -9.10
N ALA A 379 -19.07 7.11 -9.58
CA ALA A 379 -18.77 8.29 -10.39
C ALA A 379 -18.00 9.39 -9.64
N ASP A 380 -18.10 9.46 -8.32
CA ASP A 380 -17.41 10.46 -7.48
C ASP A 380 -16.19 9.92 -6.72
N ASN A 381 -15.76 8.69 -7.01
CA ASN A 381 -14.67 8.03 -6.28
C ASN A 381 -13.28 8.47 -6.76
N HIS A 382 -12.32 8.38 -5.85
CA HIS A 382 -10.88 8.40 -6.14
C HIS A 382 -10.40 9.61 -6.96
N GLY A 383 -10.96 10.78 -6.67
CA GLY A 383 -10.57 12.05 -7.33
C GLY A 383 -9.05 12.29 -7.32
N TRP A 384 -8.49 12.67 -8.45
CA TRP A 384 -7.07 13.00 -8.61
C TRP A 384 -6.81 14.44 -8.15
N LEU A 385 -6.75 14.65 -6.84
CA LEU A 385 -6.64 15.97 -6.22
C LEU A 385 -5.18 16.39 -6.02
N PHE A 386 -4.89 17.63 -6.40
CA PHE A 386 -3.63 18.30 -6.12
C PHE A 386 -3.91 19.68 -5.54
N ALA A 387 -3.64 19.85 -4.25
CA ALA A 387 -3.54 21.19 -3.68
C ALA A 387 -2.47 22.01 -4.39
N TRP A 388 -2.79 23.27 -4.62
CA TRP A 388 -1.98 24.20 -5.41
C TRP A 388 -2.00 25.60 -4.79
N LYS A 389 -1.54 26.60 -5.54
CA LYS A 389 -1.39 27.99 -5.09
C LYS A 389 -2.72 28.58 -4.61
N ASN A 390 -2.65 29.59 -3.74
CA ASN A 390 -3.82 30.32 -3.24
C ASN A 390 -4.94 29.40 -2.73
N THR A 391 -4.59 28.38 -1.94
CA THR A 391 -5.51 27.38 -1.36
C THR A 391 -6.46 26.72 -2.38
N SER A 392 -6.09 26.74 -3.67
CA SER A 392 -6.85 26.07 -4.73
C SER A 392 -6.54 24.57 -4.77
N ILE A 393 -7.48 23.82 -5.34
CA ILE A 393 -7.32 22.39 -5.61
C ILE A 393 -7.53 22.17 -7.09
N PHE A 394 -6.57 21.52 -7.72
CA PHE A 394 -6.72 21.02 -9.08
C PHE A 394 -7.20 19.57 -9.03
N GLN A 395 -8.30 19.26 -9.70
CA GLN A 395 -8.76 17.90 -9.93
C GLN A 395 -8.42 17.49 -11.37
N ALA A 396 -7.52 16.52 -11.51
CA ALA A 396 -6.98 16.07 -12.79
C ALA A 396 -7.78 14.92 -13.46
N GLY A 397 -8.67 14.29 -12.69
CA GLY A 397 -9.42 13.08 -13.04
C GLY A 397 -10.06 12.42 -11.81
N PRO A 398 -10.60 11.20 -11.91
CA PRO A 398 -10.51 10.30 -13.07
C PRO A 398 -11.42 10.69 -14.24
N SER A 399 -12.43 11.54 -14.01
CA SER A 399 -13.29 12.04 -15.09
C SER A 399 -12.50 12.76 -16.17
N LYS A 400 -13.00 12.73 -17.39
CA LYS A 400 -12.40 13.44 -18.52
C LYS A 400 -12.37 14.96 -18.27
N ALA A 401 -13.39 15.49 -17.60
CA ALA A 401 -13.41 16.88 -17.17
C ALA A 401 -12.41 17.10 -16.03
N MET A 402 -11.61 18.17 -16.14
CA MET A 402 -10.76 18.62 -15.05
C MET A 402 -11.34 19.90 -14.47
N ASN A 403 -11.09 20.13 -13.19
CA ASN A 403 -11.72 21.23 -12.46
C ASN A 403 -10.74 21.92 -11.52
N TRP A 404 -10.97 23.20 -11.28
CA TRP A 404 -10.40 23.95 -10.17
C TRP A 404 -11.44 24.10 -9.08
N TYR A 405 -11.05 23.83 -7.84
CA TYR A 405 -11.82 24.15 -6.66
C TYR A 405 -11.14 25.24 -5.83
N SER A 406 -11.96 26.04 -5.16
CA SER A 406 -11.53 26.97 -4.12
C SER A 406 -12.27 26.66 -2.83
N VAL A 407 -11.63 26.98 -1.70
CA VAL A 407 -12.18 26.84 -0.34
C VAL A 407 -12.49 28.19 0.30
N GLU A 408 -12.44 29.28 -0.48
CA GLU A 408 -12.84 30.61 -0.01
C GLU A 408 -14.37 30.69 0.14
N GLY A 409 -14.84 31.32 1.22
CA GLY A 409 -16.27 31.50 1.46
C GLY A 409 -17.01 30.17 1.64
N GLN A 410 -17.91 29.86 0.71
CA GLN A 410 -18.63 28.58 0.67
C GLN A 410 -17.99 27.59 -0.32
N GLY A 411 -16.79 27.88 -0.79
CA GLY A 411 -16.12 27.17 -1.87
C GLY A 411 -16.70 27.49 -3.25
N SER A 412 -15.99 27.07 -4.29
CA SER A 412 -16.44 27.17 -5.68
C SER A 412 -15.78 26.10 -6.54
N VAL A 413 -16.35 25.85 -7.72
CA VAL A 413 -15.75 25.01 -8.77
C VAL A 413 -15.77 25.74 -10.12
N SER A 414 -14.70 25.60 -10.89
CA SER A 414 -14.60 26.10 -12.26
C SER A 414 -13.98 25.05 -13.18
N ALA A 415 -14.36 25.07 -14.46
CA ALA A 415 -13.82 24.11 -15.43
C ALA A 415 -12.36 24.43 -15.77
N ALA A 416 -11.51 23.40 -15.80
CA ALA A 416 -10.11 23.48 -16.19
C ALA A 416 -9.83 22.85 -17.57
N GLY A 417 -10.89 22.56 -18.33
CA GLY A 417 -10.84 21.89 -19.63
C GLY A 417 -11.01 20.38 -19.52
N SER A 418 -10.63 19.65 -20.57
CA SER A 418 -10.71 18.19 -20.60
C SER A 418 -9.32 17.58 -20.74
N ARG A 419 -9.10 16.45 -20.05
CA ARG A 419 -7.92 15.60 -20.26
C ARG A 419 -7.92 15.04 -21.69
N LEU A 420 -6.74 14.62 -22.14
CA LEU A 420 -6.59 13.90 -23.41
C LEU A 420 -7.38 12.60 -23.41
N GLY A 421 -7.81 12.18 -24.61
CA GLY A 421 -8.61 10.97 -24.79
C GLY A 421 -10.12 11.23 -24.75
N ASN A 422 -10.88 10.14 -24.86
CA ASN A 422 -12.35 10.16 -24.93
C ASN A 422 -13.03 9.36 -23.82
N SER A 423 -12.27 8.91 -22.82
CA SER A 423 -12.73 8.07 -21.72
C SER A 423 -12.44 8.72 -20.37
N ASP A 424 -13.28 8.40 -19.39
CA ASP A 424 -12.88 8.48 -17.99
C ASP A 424 -11.82 7.41 -17.68
N GLU A 425 -11.05 7.62 -16.63
CA GLU A 425 -9.88 6.80 -16.28
C GLU A 425 -9.93 6.43 -14.79
N MET A 426 -11.07 5.86 -14.35
CA MET A 426 -11.27 5.38 -12.99
C MET A 426 -10.15 4.41 -12.60
N SER A 427 -9.67 4.55 -11.35
CA SER A 427 -8.53 3.78 -10.82
C SER A 427 -7.26 3.84 -11.68
N GLY A 428 -7.11 4.89 -12.51
CA GLY A 428 -5.82 5.34 -13.03
C GLY A 428 -5.03 6.11 -11.98
N ASN A 429 -3.82 6.54 -12.31
CA ASN A 429 -2.97 7.27 -11.36
C ASN A 429 -2.62 8.66 -11.89
N ALA A 430 -2.37 9.59 -10.97
CA ALA A 430 -1.83 10.91 -11.25
C ALA A 430 -0.68 11.22 -10.27
N VAL A 431 0.45 11.72 -10.77
CA VAL A 431 1.66 11.97 -9.98
C VAL A 431 2.27 13.34 -10.31
N MET A 432 2.42 14.21 -9.31
CA MET A 432 3.12 15.49 -9.45
C MET A 432 4.64 15.29 -9.29
N PHE A 433 5.34 15.06 -10.40
CA PHE A 433 6.77 14.72 -10.40
C PHE A 433 7.71 15.95 -10.44
N ASP A 434 7.16 17.13 -10.75
CA ASP A 434 7.85 18.42 -10.66
C ASP A 434 6.85 19.52 -10.28
N ALA A 435 6.69 19.71 -8.97
CA ALA A 435 5.81 20.73 -8.40
C ALA A 435 6.31 22.15 -8.71
N SER A 436 7.62 22.38 -8.88
CA SER A 436 8.15 23.71 -9.21
C SER A 436 7.72 24.17 -10.61
N ALA A 437 7.57 23.23 -11.54
CA ALA A 437 7.09 23.49 -12.89
C ALA A 437 5.59 23.17 -13.11
N GLY A 438 4.89 22.72 -12.06
CA GLY A 438 3.48 22.31 -12.11
C GLY A 438 3.23 21.08 -12.97
N ARG A 439 4.18 20.15 -13.10
CA ARG A 439 4.06 18.98 -13.98
C ARG A 439 3.41 17.80 -13.25
N ILE A 440 2.31 17.33 -13.81
CA ILE A 440 1.58 16.14 -13.37
C ILE A 440 1.57 15.13 -14.53
N LEU A 441 1.91 13.89 -14.23
CA LEU A 441 1.78 12.75 -15.14
C LEU A 441 0.51 11.97 -14.76
N THR A 442 -0.41 11.77 -15.70
CA THR A 442 -1.61 10.90 -15.51
C THR A 442 -1.54 9.69 -16.43
N PHE A 443 -2.01 8.52 -16.00
CA PHE A 443 -1.87 7.29 -16.79
C PHE A 443 -2.77 6.13 -16.34
N GLY A 444 -3.20 5.34 -17.33
CA GLY A 444 -3.97 4.11 -17.16
C GLY A 444 -5.40 4.37 -16.66
N GLY A 445 -5.98 3.38 -15.99
CA GLY A 445 -7.38 3.39 -15.54
C GLY A 445 -8.33 2.81 -16.58
N SER A 446 -9.63 2.84 -16.27
CA SER A 446 -10.69 2.35 -17.15
C SER A 446 -11.93 3.27 -17.12
N PRO A 447 -12.79 3.23 -18.16
CA PRO A 447 -14.01 4.03 -18.18
C PRO A 447 -14.96 3.79 -17.00
N ASN A 448 -15.11 2.53 -16.57
CA ASN A 448 -15.85 2.16 -15.37
C ASN A 448 -14.90 1.55 -14.33
N TYR A 449 -15.32 1.55 -13.07
CA TYR A 449 -14.59 0.96 -11.96
C TYR A 449 -14.33 -0.54 -12.15
N GLU A 450 -15.35 -1.29 -12.57
CA GLU A 450 -15.34 -2.74 -12.74
C GLU A 450 -15.92 -3.15 -14.11
N ASP A 451 -15.67 -4.40 -14.50
CA ASP A 451 -16.03 -4.99 -15.80
C ASP A 451 -15.67 -4.06 -16.98
N SER A 452 -14.43 -3.56 -16.96
CA SER A 452 -13.99 -2.52 -17.88
C SER A 452 -12.56 -2.75 -18.35
N ASP A 453 -12.35 -2.74 -19.67
CA ASP A 453 -11.02 -2.77 -20.26
C ASP A 453 -10.27 -1.47 -19.92
N SER A 454 -9.07 -1.62 -19.38
CA SER A 454 -8.16 -0.51 -19.12
C SER A 454 -7.70 0.18 -20.40
N VAL A 455 -7.39 1.46 -20.28
CA VAL A 455 -6.70 2.23 -21.32
C VAL A 455 -5.20 2.28 -21.02
N ASN A 456 -4.41 2.56 -22.05
CA ASN A 456 -2.98 2.82 -21.88
C ASN A 456 -2.62 4.32 -21.92
N ASN A 457 -3.61 5.20 -22.10
CA ASN A 457 -3.44 6.65 -22.18
C ASN A 457 -2.48 7.16 -21.09
N ALA A 458 -1.61 8.09 -21.47
CA ALA A 458 -0.81 8.85 -20.54
C ALA A 458 -0.70 10.32 -20.98
N ALA A 459 -0.82 11.26 -20.04
CA ALA A 459 -0.76 12.69 -20.32
C ALA A 459 0.16 13.43 -19.36
N LEU A 460 0.83 14.46 -19.88
CA LEU A 460 1.54 15.47 -19.11
C LEU A 460 0.66 16.72 -19.01
N ILE A 461 0.21 17.01 -17.79
CA ILE A 461 -0.52 18.22 -17.44
C ILE A 461 0.46 19.22 -16.85
N THR A 462 0.35 20.49 -17.26
CA THR A 462 1.21 21.57 -16.77
C THR A 462 0.39 22.69 -16.17
N LEU A 463 0.47 22.82 -14.86
CA LEU A 463 -0.18 23.86 -14.09
C LEU A 463 0.59 25.18 -14.16
N ARG A 464 -0.18 26.27 -14.12
CA ARG A 464 0.29 27.66 -13.94
C ARG A 464 -0.41 28.21 -12.71
N ASP A 465 -0.76 29.49 -12.68
CA ASP A 465 -1.62 29.99 -11.61
C ASP A 465 -3.04 29.41 -11.73
N PRO A 466 -3.80 29.31 -10.62
CA PRO A 466 -5.14 28.74 -10.63
C PRO A 466 -6.08 29.44 -11.61
N ASN A 467 -7.00 28.70 -12.23
CA ASN A 467 -7.95 29.19 -13.24
C ASN A 467 -7.34 29.70 -14.56
N ASN A 468 -6.02 29.56 -14.76
CA ASN A 468 -5.40 29.81 -16.07
C ASN A 468 -5.53 28.59 -16.99
N SER A 469 -5.30 28.80 -18.28
CA SER A 469 -5.25 27.73 -19.28
C SER A 469 -4.20 26.67 -18.92
N ILE A 470 -4.59 25.41 -19.04
CA ILE A 470 -3.73 24.26 -18.77
C ILE A 470 -3.14 23.74 -20.08
N GLU A 471 -1.83 23.52 -20.10
CA GLU A 471 -1.15 22.82 -21.19
C GLU A 471 -1.20 21.32 -20.91
N ILE A 472 -1.66 20.54 -21.89
CA ILE A 472 -1.78 19.09 -21.78
C ILE A 472 -1.30 18.46 -23.07
N VAL A 473 -0.34 17.56 -22.96
CA VAL A 473 0.23 16.80 -24.08
C VAL A 473 0.28 15.32 -23.73
N GLN A 474 0.34 14.46 -24.75
CA GLN A 474 0.53 13.03 -24.52
C GLN A 474 1.90 12.81 -23.87
N ALA A 475 1.98 11.93 -22.87
CA ALA A 475 3.25 11.51 -22.29
C ALA A 475 3.83 10.35 -23.10
N GLY A 476 5.03 10.54 -23.65
CA GLY A 476 5.73 9.59 -24.48
C GLY A 476 4.84 8.91 -25.53
N GLN A 477 4.89 7.57 -25.56
CA GLN A 477 4.07 6.75 -26.47
C GLN A 477 2.91 6.08 -25.76
N ASN A 478 2.35 6.73 -24.72
CA ASN A 478 1.44 6.09 -23.75
C ASN A 478 2.13 4.94 -22.98
N LEU A 479 1.42 4.31 -22.05
CA LEU A 479 1.90 3.10 -21.41
C LEU A 479 2.07 1.98 -22.44
N ARG A 480 3.10 1.15 -22.26
CA ARG A 480 3.26 -0.07 -23.05
C ARG A 480 2.18 -1.10 -22.71
N TYR A 481 1.82 -1.19 -21.44
CA TYR A 481 0.77 -2.09 -20.95
C TYR A 481 -0.39 -1.26 -20.39
N SER A 482 -1.57 -1.38 -21.00
CA SER A 482 -2.79 -0.85 -20.38
C SER A 482 -3.01 -1.51 -19.03
N ARG A 483 -3.40 -0.72 -18.03
CA ARG A 483 -3.57 -1.19 -16.65
C ARG A 483 -4.57 -0.33 -15.90
N VAL A 484 -5.32 -0.99 -15.02
CA VAL A 484 -6.18 -0.41 -13.99
C VAL A 484 -5.86 -1.09 -12.65
N PHE A 485 -6.12 -0.41 -11.53
CA PHE A 485 -5.74 -0.83 -10.16
C PHE A 485 -4.23 -0.90 -9.91
N HIS A 486 -3.43 -0.34 -10.81
CA HIS A 486 -2.00 -0.17 -10.60
C HIS A 486 -1.71 0.96 -9.61
N THR A 487 -0.49 0.96 -9.11
CA THR A 487 0.01 1.98 -8.18
C THR A 487 1.31 2.57 -8.69
N SER A 488 1.65 3.76 -8.18
CA SER A 488 2.82 4.50 -8.65
C SER A 488 3.41 5.42 -7.61
N VAL A 489 4.72 5.69 -7.77
CA VAL A 489 5.47 6.61 -6.92
C VAL A 489 6.43 7.47 -7.73
N VAL A 490 6.58 8.74 -7.35
CA VAL A 490 7.69 9.58 -7.84
C VAL A 490 9.00 9.21 -7.14
N LEU A 491 10.09 9.12 -7.90
CA LEU A 491 11.43 8.79 -7.42
C LEU A 491 12.33 10.03 -7.30
N PRO A 492 13.46 9.97 -6.54
CA PRO A 492 14.38 11.10 -6.34
C PRO A 492 14.86 11.78 -7.64
N ASP A 493 15.12 11.01 -8.68
CA ASP A 493 15.56 11.50 -9.99
C ASP A 493 14.45 12.17 -10.82
N GLY A 494 13.21 12.17 -10.32
CA GLY A 494 12.02 12.71 -10.97
C GLY A 494 11.31 11.71 -11.88
N SER A 495 11.84 10.50 -12.05
CA SER A 495 11.13 9.44 -12.75
C SER A 495 9.93 8.95 -11.94
N VAL A 496 8.94 8.39 -12.62
CA VAL A 496 7.73 7.83 -11.99
C VAL A 496 7.72 6.33 -12.20
N PHE A 497 7.73 5.56 -11.12
CA PHE A 497 7.63 4.10 -11.13
C PHE A 497 6.17 3.67 -11.07
N ILE A 498 5.79 2.68 -11.88
CA ILE A 498 4.41 2.23 -12.09
C ILE A 498 4.39 0.70 -12.04
N ALA A 499 3.62 0.10 -11.14
CA ALA A 499 3.59 -1.35 -10.93
C ALA A 499 2.17 -1.90 -10.73
N GLY A 500 2.00 -3.19 -11.04
CA GLY A 500 0.75 -3.91 -10.85
C GLY A 500 -0.37 -3.51 -11.80
N GLY A 501 -1.59 -3.84 -11.43
CA GLY A 501 -2.80 -3.69 -12.20
C GLY A 501 -3.06 -4.87 -13.15
N GLN A 502 -4.18 -4.78 -13.86
CA GLN A 502 -4.66 -5.79 -14.81
C GLN A 502 -5.20 -5.12 -16.08
N ARG A 503 -5.29 -5.86 -17.19
CA ARG A 503 -5.81 -5.32 -18.46
C ARG A 503 -7.31 -5.03 -18.36
N HIS A 504 -8.07 -5.87 -17.67
CA HIS A 504 -9.51 -5.76 -17.56
C HIS A 504 -9.88 -5.67 -16.08
N GLY A 505 -10.40 -4.52 -15.64
CA GLY A 505 -10.65 -4.20 -14.23
C GLY A 505 -11.77 -5.05 -13.65
N MET A 506 -11.40 -6.01 -12.81
CA MET A 506 -12.30 -6.84 -12.03
C MET A 506 -11.76 -6.92 -10.59
N PRO A 507 -12.38 -6.21 -9.63
CA PRO A 507 -12.05 -6.32 -8.22
C PRO A 507 -11.95 -7.78 -7.77
N PHE A 508 -10.97 -8.08 -6.91
CA PHE A 508 -10.77 -9.40 -6.29
C PHE A 508 -10.48 -10.59 -7.23
N VAL A 509 -10.39 -10.39 -8.54
CA VAL A 509 -10.16 -11.46 -9.52
C VAL A 509 -8.77 -11.38 -10.14
N GLU A 510 -8.04 -12.50 -10.10
CA GLU A 510 -6.69 -12.64 -10.65
C GLU A 510 -6.62 -13.66 -11.80
N ASP A 511 -7.74 -13.92 -12.46
CA ASP A 511 -7.81 -14.86 -13.58
C ASP A 511 -6.84 -14.45 -14.71
N PRO A 512 -5.97 -15.37 -15.20
CA PRO A 512 -5.07 -15.10 -16.31
C PRO A 512 -5.73 -14.52 -17.57
N GLN A 513 -7.03 -14.75 -17.80
CA GLN A 513 -7.77 -14.16 -18.92
C GLN A 513 -7.84 -12.61 -18.87
N TYR A 514 -7.71 -12.02 -17.67
CA TYR A 514 -7.70 -10.58 -17.46
C TYR A 514 -6.31 -9.95 -17.52
N ASP A 515 -5.28 -10.75 -17.81
CA ASP A 515 -3.92 -10.30 -18.13
C ASP A 515 -3.33 -9.39 -17.03
N ASN A 516 -2.99 -10.02 -15.89
CA ASN A 516 -2.33 -9.39 -14.75
C ASN A 516 -0.96 -8.83 -15.14
N ARG A 517 -0.66 -7.59 -14.74
CA ARG A 517 0.55 -6.88 -15.16
C ARG A 517 1.71 -7.06 -14.19
N PHE A 518 2.60 -8.00 -14.51
CA PHE A 518 3.83 -8.25 -13.75
C PHE A 518 4.99 -7.31 -14.08
N THR A 519 5.02 -6.72 -15.28
CA THR A 519 6.13 -5.85 -15.71
C THR A 519 5.84 -4.40 -15.32
N PRO A 520 6.62 -3.81 -14.40
CA PRO A 520 6.50 -2.39 -14.09
C PRO A 520 7.03 -1.53 -15.23
N GLU A 521 6.65 -0.27 -15.23
CA GLU A 521 7.16 0.74 -16.16
C GLU A 521 7.71 1.93 -15.36
N ARG A 522 8.71 2.60 -15.93
CA ARG A 522 9.27 3.83 -15.36
C ARG A 522 9.23 4.93 -16.40
N TYR A 523 8.48 5.98 -16.13
CA TYR A 523 8.45 7.18 -16.97
C TYR A 523 9.69 8.04 -16.67
N ILE A 524 10.44 8.40 -17.71
CA ILE A 524 11.65 9.22 -17.63
C ILE A 524 11.37 10.60 -18.22
N PRO A 525 11.12 11.64 -17.39
CA PRO A 525 10.66 12.93 -17.90
C PRO A 525 11.61 13.61 -18.88
N LYS A 526 12.93 13.49 -18.67
CA LYS A 526 13.94 14.09 -19.56
C LYS A 526 13.92 13.51 -20.98
N ASP A 527 13.45 12.28 -21.12
CA ASP A 527 13.44 11.54 -22.38
C ASP A 527 12.01 11.40 -22.94
N ASP A 528 11.00 11.88 -22.20
CA ASP A 528 9.57 11.70 -22.47
C ASP A 528 9.24 10.24 -22.89
N SER A 529 9.65 9.27 -22.08
CA SER A 529 9.55 7.85 -22.44
C SER A 529 9.25 6.94 -21.27
N PHE A 530 8.54 5.85 -21.55
CA PHE A 530 8.29 4.75 -20.63
C PHE A 530 9.29 3.61 -20.89
N ILE A 531 9.96 3.15 -19.84
CA ILE A 531 10.91 2.05 -19.89
C ILE A 531 10.39 0.91 -19.00
N THR A 532 10.28 -0.30 -19.54
CA THR A 532 9.92 -1.49 -18.76
C THR A 532 10.99 -1.81 -17.73
N GLN A 533 10.57 -2.20 -16.53
CA GLN A 533 11.44 -2.60 -15.43
C GLN A 533 11.44 -4.13 -15.23
N GLN A 534 12.24 -4.61 -14.28
CA GLN A 534 12.27 -6.03 -13.90
C GLN A 534 10.86 -6.46 -13.47
N PRO A 535 10.28 -7.51 -14.06
CA PRO A 535 8.99 -8.05 -13.61
C PRO A 535 9.09 -8.71 -12.24
N ASN A 536 8.01 -8.65 -11.47
CA ASN A 536 7.82 -9.44 -10.25
C ASN A 536 7.02 -10.72 -10.53
N SER A 537 6.71 -11.49 -9.50
CA SER A 537 5.90 -12.71 -9.59
C SER A 537 4.65 -12.74 -8.72
N ILE A 538 4.31 -11.64 -8.03
CA ILE A 538 3.13 -11.52 -7.18
C ILE A 538 2.11 -10.59 -7.87
N VAL A 539 0.87 -11.05 -8.03
CA VAL A 539 -0.19 -10.24 -8.61
C VAL A 539 -0.53 -9.09 -7.65
N ARG A 540 -0.68 -7.88 -8.20
CA ARG A 540 -0.92 -6.65 -7.43
C ARG A 540 -1.99 -5.85 -8.12
N VAL A 541 -3.24 -6.13 -7.79
CA VAL A 541 -4.40 -5.56 -8.47
C VAL A 541 -5.22 -4.70 -7.50
N TYR A 542 -6.54 -4.82 -7.51
CA TYR A 542 -7.44 -4.16 -6.57
C TYR A 542 -6.98 -4.32 -5.12
N HIS A 543 -7.02 -3.24 -4.35
CA HIS A 543 -6.47 -3.11 -2.98
C HIS A 543 -4.93 -3.23 -2.86
N SER A 544 -4.18 -3.11 -3.96
CA SER A 544 -2.73 -2.96 -3.88
C SER A 544 -2.30 -1.52 -3.57
N ILE A 545 -1.08 -1.39 -3.03
CA ILE A 545 -0.50 -0.14 -2.55
C ILE A 545 0.97 0.01 -2.98
N SER A 546 1.45 1.24 -3.14
CA SER A 546 2.88 1.55 -3.27
C SER A 546 3.30 2.85 -2.61
N LEU A 547 4.49 2.84 -1.98
CA LEU A 547 5.09 3.99 -1.31
C LEU A 547 6.61 4.07 -1.56
N LEU A 548 7.13 5.28 -1.75
CA LEU A 548 8.57 5.55 -1.75
C LEU A 548 9.09 5.48 -0.32
N LEU A 549 10.17 4.74 -0.09
CA LEU A 549 10.82 4.63 1.20
C LEU A 549 11.96 5.65 1.36
N PRO A 550 12.33 6.03 2.61
CA PRO A 550 13.44 6.94 2.87
C PRO A 550 14.80 6.47 2.34
N ASP A 551 14.95 5.17 2.08
CA ASP A 551 16.16 4.62 1.47
C ASP A 551 16.14 4.65 -0.07
N ALA A 552 15.20 5.37 -0.68
CA ALA A 552 14.99 5.48 -2.13
C ALA A 552 14.62 4.15 -2.83
N THR A 553 14.12 3.16 -2.10
CA THR A 553 13.45 1.99 -2.69
C THR A 553 11.94 2.18 -2.71
N VAL A 554 11.22 1.30 -3.39
CA VAL A 554 9.75 1.33 -3.47
C VAL A 554 9.19 0.12 -2.73
N MET A 555 8.29 0.35 -1.79
CA MET A 555 7.44 -0.71 -1.24
C MET A 555 6.21 -0.88 -2.14
N ASN A 556 5.84 -2.12 -2.45
CA ASN A 556 4.61 -2.47 -3.16
C ASN A 556 3.98 -3.71 -2.52
N GLY A 557 2.67 -3.70 -2.29
CA GLY A 557 2.02 -4.77 -1.53
C GLY A 557 0.51 -4.80 -1.65
N GLY A 558 -0.12 -5.69 -0.90
CA GLY A 558 -1.58 -5.82 -0.86
C GLY A 558 -2.16 -6.51 -2.10
N GLY A 559 -3.48 -6.43 -2.21
CA GLY A 559 -4.28 -7.23 -3.13
C GLY A 559 -5.26 -8.15 -2.40
N GLY A 560 -6.53 -8.16 -2.80
CA GLY A 560 -7.56 -9.02 -2.19
C GLY A 560 -8.40 -8.30 -1.14
N LEU A 561 -8.34 -8.72 0.13
CA LEU A 561 -9.23 -8.35 1.24
C LEU A 561 -10.70 -8.78 1.03
N CYS A 562 -10.90 -10.00 0.52
CA CYS A 562 -12.21 -10.53 0.15
C CYS A 562 -12.58 -11.79 0.96
N ALA A 563 -12.22 -11.81 2.24
CA ALA A 563 -12.49 -12.88 3.19
C ALA A 563 -11.94 -14.25 2.75
N ASN A 564 -12.78 -15.11 2.20
CA ASN A 564 -12.50 -16.49 1.80
C ASN A 564 -12.07 -16.62 0.31
N CYS A 565 -11.60 -15.54 -0.31
CA CYS A 565 -11.11 -15.54 -1.68
C CYS A 565 -9.63 -15.98 -1.78
N SER A 566 -9.27 -16.71 -2.84
CA SER A 566 -7.89 -17.15 -3.10
C SER A 566 -6.97 -16.06 -3.64
N THR A 567 -7.31 -14.79 -3.42
CA THR A 567 -6.64 -13.61 -3.98
C THR A 567 -6.19 -12.62 -2.89
N ASN A 568 -6.23 -13.03 -1.62
CA ASN A 568 -5.65 -12.24 -0.52
C ASN A 568 -4.12 -12.32 -0.51
N HIS A 569 -3.46 -11.16 -0.53
CA HIS A 569 -2.01 -11.05 -0.43
C HIS A 569 -1.59 -10.41 0.91
N TYR A 570 -1.17 -11.24 1.85
CA TYR A 570 -0.69 -10.82 3.18
C TYR A 570 0.78 -10.42 3.15
N ASN A 571 1.20 -9.65 2.14
CA ASN A 571 2.61 -9.36 1.96
C ASN A 571 2.89 -8.05 1.21
N LEU A 572 4.13 -7.58 1.38
CA LEU A 572 4.78 -6.52 0.61
C LEU A 572 6.00 -7.10 -0.13
N GLN A 573 6.46 -6.42 -1.16
CA GLN A 573 7.77 -6.60 -1.77
C GLN A 573 8.46 -5.25 -1.89
N VAL A 574 9.79 -5.27 -1.72
CA VAL A 574 10.63 -4.09 -2.02
C VAL A 574 11.12 -4.20 -3.46
N TYR A 575 10.93 -3.12 -4.22
CA TYR A 575 11.61 -2.91 -5.49
C TYR A 575 12.77 -1.94 -5.28
N THR A 576 13.98 -2.39 -5.61
CA THR A 576 15.17 -1.54 -5.69
C THR A 576 15.32 -1.02 -7.11
N PRO A 577 15.19 0.29 -7.38
CA PRO A 577 15.32 0.82 -8.73
C PRO A 577 16.76 0.81 -9.28
N PRO A 578 16.94 0.88 -10.62
CA PRO A 578 18.24 0.75 -11.28
C PRO A 578 19.34 1.70 -10.78
N TYR A 579 18.96 2.89 -10.32
CA TYR A 579 19.88 3.92 -9.84
C TYR A 579 20.67 3.53 -8.57
N LEU A 580 20.35 2.40 -7.93
CA LEU A 580 21.02 1.88 -6.74
C LEU A 580 21.99 0.74 -7.09
N PHE A 581 22.19 0.51 -8.39
CA PHE A 581 23.13 -0.48 -8.92
C PHE A 581 24.20 0.14 -9.80
N THR A 582 25.38 -0.46 -9.80
CA THR A 582 26.42 -0.23 -10.80
C THR A 582 26.10 -1.03 -12.07
N GLY A 583 26.71 -0.67 -13.21
CA GLY A 583 26.46 -1.35 -14.49
C GLY A 583 26.83 -2.84 -14.55
N ASN A 584 27.52 -3.37 -13.54
CA ASN A 584 27.81 -4.81 -13.37
C ASN A 584 26.82 -5.52 -12.41
N GLY A 585 25.77 -4.83 -11.94
CA GLY A 585 24.73 -5.39 -11.07
C GLY A 585 25.04 -5.37 -9.56
N SER A 586 26.19 -4.84 -9.13
CA SER A 586 26.46 -4.65 -7.69
C SER A 586 25.75 -3.42 -7.13
N ARG A 587 25.54 -3.35 -5.82
CA ARG A 587 24.99 -2.14 -5.18
C ARG A 587 25.95 -0.96 -5.37
N ALA A 588 25.42 0.18 -5.81
CA ALA A 588 26.18 1.41 -5.95
C ALA A 588 26.51 2.02 -4.58
N THR A 589 27.71 2.60 -4.46
CA THR A 589 28.05 3.46 -3.32
C THR A 589 27.20 4.73 -3.40
N ARG A 590 26.46 5.01 -2.33
CA ARG A 590 25.55 6.15 -2.25
C ARG A 590 26.27 7.38 -1.69
N PRO A 591 25.93 8.61 -2.13
CA PRO A 591 26.32 9.80 -1.39
C PRO A 591 25.62 9.82 -0.02
N GLU A 592 26.25 10.44 0.97
CA GLU A 592 25.71 10.53 2.33
C GLU A 592 25.48 12.00 2.69
N ILE A 593 24.29 12.33 3.21
CA ILE A 593 24.03 13.63 3.84
C ILE A 593 24.60 13.58 5.25
N LYS A 594 25.69 14.31 5.49
CA LYS A 594 26.37 14.35 6.80
C LYS A 594 25.67 15.28 7.78
N SER A 595 25.14 16.39 7.30
CA SER A 595 24.38 17.34 8.11
C SER A 595 23.47 18.21 7.26
N VAL A 596 22.38 18.64 7.87
CA VAL A 596 21.51 19.72 7.40
C VAL A 596 21.47 20.81 8.46
N SER A 597 21.48 22.09 8.06
CA SER A 597 21.49 23.21 9.01
C SER A 597 20.20 23.32 9.83
N SER A 598 19.08 22.82 9.31
CA SER A 598 17.81 22.71 10.02
C SER A 598 16.97 21.58 9.44
N ALA A 599 16.32 20.80 10.32
CA ALA A 599 15.31 19.81 9.93
C ALA A 599 13.89 20.41 9.87
N LYS A 600 13.73 21.68 10.29
CA LYS A 600 12.45 22.42 10.26
C LYS A 600 12.67 23.79 9.65
N ILE A 601 11.93 24.13 8.61
CA ILE A 601 12.17 25.35 7.82
C ILE A 601 10.84 25.94 7.33
N GLY A 602 10.74 27.27 7.33
CA GLY A 602 9.60 27.95 6.72
C GLY A 602 9.73 28.07 5.19
N LEU A 603 8.63 28.40 4.55
CA LEU A 603 8.59 28.74 3.12
C LEU A 603 9.63 29.84 2.78
N GLY A 604 10.28 29.71 1.62
CA GLY A 604 11.34 30.63 1.18
C GLY A 604 12.68 30.50 1.94
N GLY A 605 12.74 29.63 2.96
CA GLY A 605 13.94 29.41 3.75
C GLY A 605 15.06 28.71 2.97
N GLN A 606 16.29 28.79 3.49
CA GLN A 606 17.47 28.14 2.91
C GLN A 606 18.05 27.12 3.88
N ILE A 607 18.41 25.94 3.34
CA ILE A 607 19.08 24.88 4.08
C ILE A 607 20.51 24.76 3.57
N SER A 608 21.49 24.71 4.49
CA SER A 608 22.86 24.29 4.17
C SER A 608 22.99 22.79 4.40
N ILE A 609 23.64 22.09 3.46
CA ILE A 609 23.83 20.64 3.44
C ILE A 609 25.32 20.36 3.32
N THR A 610 25.85 19.48 4.17
CA THR A 610 27.19 18.90 3.96
C THR A 610 27.06 17.44 3.58
N THR A 611 27.87 16.98 2.63
CA THR A 611 27.81 15.61 2.11
C THR A 611 29.16 14.90 2.18
N GLY A 612 29.14 13.56 2.21
CA GLY A 612 30.34 12.74 2.25
C GLY A 612 31.15 12.73 0.94
N SER A 613 30.50 13.04 -0.18
CA SER A 613 31.06 13.05 -1.53
C SER A 613 30.43 14.16 -2.37
N SER A 614 30.98 14.46 -3.55
CA SER A 614 30.40 15.44 -4.46
C SER A 614 29.02 14.99 -4.97
N VAL A 615 28.05 15.92 -5.02
CA VAL A 615 26.69 15.67 -5.52
C VAL A 615 26.34 16.64 -6.64
N ALA A 616 25.44 16.24 -7.53
CA ALA A 616 25.08 16.99 -8.74
C ALA A 616 23.70 17.63 -8.64
N THR A 617 22.71 16.92 -8.07
CA THR A 617 21.34 17.40 -7.95
C THR A 617 20.76 17.07 -6.58
N ALA A 618 19.70 17.76 -6.18
CA ALA A 618 18.92 17.42 -5.00
C ALA A 618 17.43 17.52 -5.29
N SER A 619 16.61 16.88 -4.46
CA SER A 619 15.16 16.98 -4.53
C SER A 619 14.53 16.77 -3.17
N LEU A 620 13.38 17.41 -2.95
CA LEU A 620 12.46 17.07 -1.88
C LEU A 620 11.32 16.22 -2.45
N ILE A 621 10.97 15.15 -1.75
CA ILE A 621 9.76 14.36 -2.04
C ILE A 621 8.89 14.31 -0.80
N ARG A 622 7.65 14.79 -0.87
CA ARG A 622 6.73 14.76 0.27
C ARG A 622 6.41 13.31 0.61
N TYR A 623 6.40 12.97 1.91
CA TYR A 623 6.04 11.62 2.35
C TYR A 623 4.64 11.26 1.82
N GLY A 624 4.48 10.01 1.38
CA GLY A 624 3.26 9.53 0.75
C GLY A 624 2.36 8.76 1.72
N THR A 625 1.07 8.80 1.39
CA THR A 625 0.02 7.91 1.91
C THR A 625 -0.71 7.29 0.72
N THR A 626 -1.25 6.09 0.86
CA THR A 626 -1.90 5.46 -0.30
C THR A 626 -2.98 4.47 0.09
N THR A 627 -4.04 4.44 -0.71
CA THR A 627 -5.05 3.38 -0.75
C THR A 627 -5.81 3.48 -2.08
N HIS A 628 -6.32 2.37 -2.60
CA HIS A 628 -7.20 2.36 -3.79
C HIS A 628 -6.68 3.23 -4.95
N THR A 629 -5.39 3.09 -5.31
CA THR A 629 -4.68 3.88 -6.35
C THR A 629 -4.41 5.36 -6.04
N VAL A 630 -5.04 5.91 -5.00
CA VAL A 630 -4.91 7.31 -4.61
C VAL A 630 -3.66 7.51 -3.75
N ASN A 631 -2.92 8.58 -4.04
CA ASN A 631 -1.85 9.13 -3.21
C ASN A 631 -1.73 10.63 -3.52
N THR A 632 -2.44 11.46 -2.75
CA THR A 632 -2.49 12.92 -2.93
C THR A 632 -1.39 13.65 -2.16
N ASP A 633 -0.74 12.96 -1.21
CA ASP A 633 0.33 13.51 -0.39
C ASP A 633 1.66 13.59 -1.15
N GLN A 634 1.98 12.60 -1.98
CA GLN A 634 3.27 12.57 -2.69
C GLN A 634 3.36 13.69 -3.73
N ARG A 635 4.51 14.37 -3.74
CA ARG A 635 4.94 15.27 -4.82
C ARG A 635 6.43 15.53 -4.72
N ARG A 636 7.05 15.92 -5.82
CA ARG A 636 8.49 16.20 -5.87
C ARG A 636 8.81 17.65 -6.23
N ILE A 637 9.79 18.22 -5.55
CA ILE A 637 10.40 19.52 -5.84
C ILE A 637 11.87 19.28 -6.22
N PRO A 638 12.29 19.52 -7.48
CA PRO A 638 13.71 19.58 -7.82
C PRO A 638 14.35 20.80 -7.13
N LEU A 639 15.53 20.62 -6.55
CA LEU A 639 16.26 21.68 -5.85
C LEU A 639 17.53 22.07 -6.59
N ASN A 640 17.76 23.38 -6.68
CA ASN A 640 19.00 23.94 -7.20
C ASN A 640 20.07 23.94 -6.11
N LEU A 641 21.09 23.10 -6.26
CA LEU A 641 22.27 23.08 -5.38
C LEU A 641 23.21 24.22 -5.72
N VAL A 642 23.51 25.08 -4.75
CA VAL A 642 24.54 26.12 -4.87
C VAL A 642 25.72 25.72 -4.01
N SER A 643 26.93 25.60 -4.59
CA SER A 643 28.12 25.26 -3.80
C SER A 643 28.45 26.40 -2.82
N ALA A 644 28.65 26.06 -1.54
CA ALA A 644 29.03 27.00 -0.49
C ALA A 644 30.56 27.09 -0.28
N GLY A 645 31.35 26.38 -1.10
CA GLY A 645 32.83 26.35 -1.05
C GLY A 645 33.41 25.37 -0.01
N GLY A 646 34.40 24.56 -0.44
CA GLY A 646 35.10 23.58 0.40
C GLY A 646 34.23 22.42 0.94
N ASN A 647 34.83 21.26 1.20
CA ASN A 647 34.23 20.15 1.97
C ASN A 647 32.83 19.65 1.55
N ASN A 648 32.49 19.65 0.26
CA ASN A 648 31.19 19.18 -0.25
C ASN A 648 29.99 19.83 0.48
N SER A 649 30.07 21.16 0.66
CA SER A 649 29.01 21.98 1.24
C SER A 649 28.17 22.67 0.17
N TYR A 650 26.85 22.65 0.35
CA TYR A 650 25.87 23.18 -0.59
C TYR A 650 24.75 23.92 0.15
N THR A 651 24.09 24.86 -0.53
CA THR A 651 22.82 25.44 -0.08
C THR A 651 21.71 25.10 -1.06
N VAL A 652 20.50 24.93 -0.53
CA VAL A 652 19.24 24.77 -1.30
C VAL A 652 18.19 25.71 -0.73
N SER A 653 17.39 26.29 -1.61
CA SER A 653 16.26 27.15 -1.24
C SER A 653 14.95 26.39 -1.35
N ILE A 654 14.11 26.49 -0.33
CA ILE A 654 12.74 26.00 -0.34
C ILE A 654 11.88 27.01 -1.10
N PRO A 655 10.95 26.57 -1.98
CA PRO A 655 9.96 27.47 -2.56
C PRO A 655 9.21 28.29 -1.50
N ASP A 656 8.85 29.53 -1.84
CA ASP A 656 8.11 30.45 -0.98
C ASP A 656 6.59 30.29 -1.09
N ASP A 657 6.11 29.54 -2.07
CA ASP A 657 4.70 29.23 -2.28
C ASP A 657 4.31 27.89 -1.66
N GLY A 658 3.43 27.94 -0.64
CA GLY A 658 2.90 26.76 0.03
C GLY A 658 2.09 25.83 -0.88
N GLY A 659 1.60 26.28 -2.04
CA GLY A 659 0.97 25.42 -3.04
C GLY A 659 1.97 24.54 -3.80
N ILE A 660 3.24 24.95 -3.86
CA ILE A 660 4.35 24.16 -4.42
C ILE A 660 4.96 23.32 -3.31
N ALA A 661 5.43 23.98 -2.25
CA ALA A 661 6.04 23.38 -1.07
C ALA A 661 5.00 23.23 0.04
N LEU A 662 4.04 22.33 -0.16
CA LEU A 662 3.02 22.01 0.85
C LEU A 662 3.64 21.82 2.24
N PRO A 663 3.07 22.45 3.28
CA PRO A 663 3.47 22.20 4.65
C PRO A 663 3.38 20.71 5.01
N GLY A 664 4.27 20.26 5.89
CA GLY A 664 4.39 18.86 6.30
C GLY A 664 5.80 18.32 6.09
N TYR A 665 5.92 16.99 6.00
CA TYR A 665 7.20 16.30 6.01
C TYR A 665 7.64 15.88 4.61
N TRP A 666 8.93 16.05 4.34
CA TRP A 666 9.57 15.80 3.06
C TRP A 666 10.88 15.02 3.25
N MET A 667 11.16 14.14 2.30
CA MET A 667 12.42 13.42 2.14
C MET A 667 13.37 14.26 1.27
N LEU A 668 14.46 14.76 1.86
CA LEU A 668 15.55 15.39 1.13
C LEU A 668 16.53 14.33 0.63
N PHE A 669 16.65 14.23 -0.68
CA PHE A 669 17.64 13.40 -1.36
C PHE A 669 18.70 14.26 -2.05
N VAL A 670 19.96 13.83 -1.99
CA VAL A 670 21.03 14.32 -2.87
C VAL A 670 21.46 13.20 -3.80
N LEU A 671 21.74 13.51 -5.06
CA LEU A 671 22.15 12.54 -6.07
C LEU A 671 23.54 12.87 -6.58
N ASP A 672 24.38 11.85 -6.75
CA ASP A 672 25.70 12.02 -7.33
C ASP A 672 25.65 12.29 -8.85
N GLY A 673 26.82 12.49 -9.48
CA GLY A 673 26.89 12.74 -10.94
C GLY A 673 26.43 11.58 -11.83
N LYS A 674 26.15 10.40 -11.26
CA LYS A 674 25.58 9.24 -11.95
C LYS A 674 24.09 9.05 -11.66
N GLY A 675 23.51 9.89 -10.80
CA GLY A 675 22.12 9.80 -10.37
C GLY A 675 21.88 8.82 -9.22
N VAL A 676 22.90 8.38 -8.50
CA VAL A 676 22.73 7.51 -7.32
C VAL A 676 22.24 8.38 -6.15
N PRO A 677 21.04 8.12 -5.57
CA PRO A 677 20.52 8.92 -4.48
C PRO A 677 21.11 8.52 -3.12
N SER A 678 21.24 9.50 -2.22
CA SER A 678 21.44 9.26 -0.79
C SER A 678 20.24 8.56 -0.15
N GLU A 679 20.37 8.12 1.09
CA GLU A 679 19.18 8.00 1.96
C GLU A 679 18.62 9.40 2.25
N ALA A 680 17.34 9.48 2.58
CA ALA A 680 16.65 10.73 2.86
C ALA A 680 17.07 11.33 4.19
N ALA A 681 17.24 12.66 4.21
CA ALA A 681 17.11 13.42 5.44
C ALA A 681 15.68 13.97 5.55
N THR A 682 15.01 13.77 6.70
CA THR A 682 13.65 14.29 6.92
C THR A 682 13.69 15.81 7.15
N ILE A 683 12.91 16.56 6.35
CA ILE A 683 12.72 18.01 6.47
C ILE A 683 11.24 18.30 6.68
N GLN A 684 10.89 19.05 7.73
CA GLN A 684 9.56 19.60 7.92
C GLN A 684 9.49 21.01 7.34
N ILE A 685 8.59 21.23 6.38
CA ILE A 685 8.25 22.56 5.86
C ILE A 685 7.07 23.09 6.67
N THR A 686 7.21 24.28 7.23
CA THR A 686 6.13 24.98 7.95
C THR A 686 5.59 26.15 7.17
N LEU A 687 4.35 26.52 7.51
CA LEU A 687 3.75 27.81 7.18
C LEU A 687 4.59 28.98 7.72
#